data_AF-A0A1D3L6Q1-F1
#
_entry.id   AF-A0A1D3L6Q1-F1
#
_cell.length_a   1.000
_cell.length_b   1.000
_cell.length_c   1.000
_cell.angle_alpha   90.00
_cell.angle_beta   90.00
_cell.angle_gamma   90.00
#
_symmetry.space_group_name_H-M   'P 1'
#
loop_
_entity.id
_entity.type
_entity.pdbx_description
1 polymer ?
#
loop_
_entity_poly.entity_id
_entity_poly.type
_entity_poly.pdbx_seq_one_letter_code
_entity_poly.pdbx_strand_id
1 'polypeptide(L)'
;NEGFDNISNSINNVKNSTDENLLLNILNQTKEIYDNIVSKKYYSYKYEAENIFKNISKLASSLNIQIQNSSGIDLHKNINIAILSYLDSQTEDMLTFIPSPQKTSETYTKISDSYNTLLDIFKKSQELQKKEQRTLNLILENRRLYEKIQATNELKGTLSDLKYKKEKILNEVKLLLHKSNELNKLSCNSQNYDTILESSKYNQIKEKSNNYKQEKEKLGIDFDVTAMEEKFNNDIKDIEELENNYNSSEENNNNSLEKNNNILQSKKKLKELTNAFNTEIKKIEDKIIEKNDLINKLIEMRKECLLFTYTTLVETLKIKITDYSEFITSATKFSKEFLKYIDDTSNTLNDDIDALQIKYNLNQTNKYVKSMFADATNDNNNLIEKEKEATKTINNLTDLFTIDSNNIDADTLHNNKIQMLYFNSELHKSIESIKQLYKKMHVFKLLNIGHINEKYFDISKQFDNILQLQENQLTEKLNSLKKIGQSISDKKDQFLHALSETPIPNSNTLKEIYHDIVNYESHIDEIKNISNKENENIILYIDTITKLKEKVQSILNFVTTYENDNNIIKQHIQDNDEDNVSKIKETLKTTIQSFQEILNKIDETKAQFYGNNNINNIISTISQNVNDVKKHLSKDLTIENELIQIQKSLEDIKNSTYEIRSEQITKYINTINNYVEQQTKHIQNNPNKDEIDDIIQKIVNYNKESEIKLPTIIDNKNNVTSIISHINKVINLIKSKYNNNNNVSYNVAKKHEEDANIIIHDLDTSQNMV
;
A
#
# COMPACT_ATOMS: atom_id res chain seq x y z
N ASN A 1 28.84 -116.16 -1.08
CA ASN A 1 29.14 -115.84 0.33
C ASN A 1 29.75 -114.45 0.42
N GLU A 2 31.01 -114.24 0.00
CA GLU A 2 31.68 -112.92 0.07
C GLU A 2 30.86 -111.76 -0.55
N GLY A 3 30.28 -111.95 -1.74
CA GLY A 3 29.42 -110.91 -2.35
C GLY A 3 28.18 -110.51 -1.53
N PHE A 4 27.51 -111.49 -0.88
CA PHE A 4 26.35 -111.21 -0.01
C PHE A 4 26.78 -110.59 1.33
N ASP A 5 27.96 -110.95 1.83
CA ASP A 5 28.55 -110.37 3.04
C ASP A 5 28.93 -108.89 2.80
N ASN A 6 29.49 -108.57 1.62
CA ASN A 6 29.80 -107.20 1.21
C ASN A 6 28.54 -106.34 1.12
N ILE A 7 27.46 -106.81 0.49
CA ILE A 7 26.18 -106.08 0.47
C ILE A 7 25.68 -105.82 1.90
N SER A 8 25.70 -106.84 2.74
CA SER A 8 25.21 -106.74 4.12
C SER A 8 26.02 -105.72 4.93
N ASN A 9 27.34 -105.68 4.76
CA ASN A 9 28.22 -104.70 5.40
C ASN A 9 27.95 -103.28 4.88
N SER A 10 27.81 -103.10 3.56
CA SER A 10 27.49 -101.79 2.96
C SER A 10 26.17 -101.22 3.48
N ILE A 11 25.13 -102.05 3.64
CA ILE A 11 23.84 -101.61 4.18
C ILE A 11 23.93 -101.34 5.69
N ASN A 12 24.60 -102.21 6.45
CA ASN A 12 24.74 -102.02 7.89
C ASN A 12 25.50 -100.74 8.25
N ASN A 13 26.50 -100.36 7.45
CA ASN A 13 27.25 -99.12 7.63
C ASN A 13 26.38 -97.86 7.51
N VAL A 14 25.25 -97.93 6.82
CA VAL A 14 24.34 -96.78 6.60
C VAL A 14 22.98 -96.96 7.28
N LYS A 15 22.80 -98.00 8.09
CA LYS A 15 21.52 -98.33 8.74
C LYS A 15 20.99 -97.22 9.66
N ASN A 16 21.88 -96.37 10.17
CA ASN A 16 21.54 -95.21 11.00
C ASN A 16 21.83 -93.87 10.28
N SER A 17 22.08 -93.88 8.97
CA SER A 17 22.33 -92.68 8.19
C SER A 17 21.05 -91.86 8.07
N THR A 18 21.18 -90.54 8.14
CA THR A 18 20.14 -89.57 7.79
C THR A 18 20.37 -88.92 6.43
N ASP A 19 21.47 -89.27 5.74
CA ASP A 19 21.80 -88.75 4.42
C ASP A 19 21.06 -89.52 3.32
N GLU A 20 20.08 -88.85 2.71
CA GLU A 20 19.25 -89.35 1.61
C GLU A 20 20.09 -89.83 0.41
N ASN A 21 21.09 -89.05 0.00
CA ASN A 21 21.90 -89.35 -1.18
C ASN A 21 22.81 -90.55 -0.93
N LEU A 22 23.39 -90.63 0.27
CA LEU A 22 24.19 -91.78 0.68
C LEU A 22 23.35 -93.07 0.69
N LEU A 23 22.13 -93.01 1.24
CA LEU A 23 21.22 -94.15 1.27
C LEU A 23 20.78 -94.60 -0.13
N LEU A 24 20.44 -93.66 -1.00
CA LEU A 24 20.09 -93.95 -2.40
C LEU A 24 21.26 -94.58 -3.16
N ASN A 25 22.47 -94.04 -2.98
CA ASN A 25 23.68 -94.56 -3.62
C ASN A 25 23.97 -95.99 -3.16
N ILE A 26 23.93 -96.25 -1.85
CA ILE A 26 24.11 -97.61 -1.31
C ILE A 26 22.98 -98.53 -1.76
N LEU A 27 21.73 -98.07 -1.83
CA LEU A 27 20.61 -98.88 -2.32
C LEU A 27 20.80 -99.28 -3.79
N ASN A 28 21.22 -98.36 -4.65
CA ASN A 28 21.48 -98.63 -6.06
C ASN A 28 22.68 -99.56 -6.24
N GLN A 29 23.79 -99.30 -5.54
CA GLN A 29 24.99 -100.15 -5.57
C GLN A 29 24.69 -101.57 -5.09
N THR A 30 23.96 -101.71 -3.98
CA THR A 30 23.64 -103.02 -3.41
C THR A 30 22.67 -103.81 -4.28
N LYS A 31 21.73 -103.14 -4.95
CA LYS A 31 20.87 -103.75 -5.96
C LYS A 31 21.66 -104.25 -7.18
N GLU A 32 22.59 -103.44 -7.69
CA GLU A 32 23.45 -103.82 -8.82
C GLU A 32 24.37 -105.01 -8.47
N ILE A 33 24.98 -104.99 -7.27
CA ILE A 33 25.81 -106.11 -6.79
C ILE A 33 24.94 -107.36 -6.59
N TYR A 34 23.72 -107.22 -6.05
CA TYR A 34 22.78 -108.34 -5.88
C TYR A 34 22.40 -108.96 -7.22
N ASP A 35 21.99 -108.15 -8.20
CA ASP A 35 21.64 -108.60 -9.56
C ASP A 35 22.83 -109.29 -10.24
N ASN A 36 24.06 -108.79 -10.04
CA ASN A 36 25.30 -109.42 -10.51
C ASN A 36 25.61 -110.76 -9.83
N ILE A 37 25.28 -110.93 -8.55
CA ILE A 37 25.49 -112.19 -7.82
C ILE A 37 24.46 -113.24 -8.28
N VAL A 38 23.19 -112.87 -8.37
CA VAL A 38 22.10 -113.78 -8.79
C VAL A 38 22.27 -114.19 -10.25
N SER A 39 22.64 -113.27 -11.15
CA SER A 39 22.92 -113.59 -12.56
C SER A 39 24.12 -114.54 -12.74
N LYS A 40 25.11 -114.49 -11.84
CA LYS A 40 26.26 -115.42 -11.81
C LYS A 40 25.98 -116.74 -11.08
N LYS A 41 24.91 -116.82 -10.27
CA LYS A 41 24.55 -118.01 -9.48
C LYS A 41 23.04 -118.21 -9.44
N TYR A 42 22.54 -119.12 -10.28
CA TYR A 42 21.44 -120.02 -9.87
C TYR A 42 21.31 -121.36 -10.62
N TYR A 43 22.23 -121.78 -11.48
CA TYR A 43 22.08 -123.07 -12.17
C TYR A 43 23.44 -123.69 -12.51
N SER A 44 23.99 -124.52 -11.61
CA SER A 44 24.76 -125.73 -12.00
C SER A 44 25.06 -126.57 -10.76
N TYR A 45 25.75 -126.06 -9.73
CA TYR A 45 26.39 -126.95 -8.74
C TYR A 45 25.45 -127.77 -7.85
N LYS A 46 24.33 -127.23 -7.34
CA LYS A 46 23.37 -128.04 -6.55
C LYS A 46 22.67 -129.08 -7.42
N TYR A 47 22.22 -128.67 -8.61
CA TYR A 47 21.53 -129.54 -9.57
C TYR A 47 22.48 -130.61 -10.15
N GLU A 48 23.72 -130.23 -10.48
CA GLU A 48 24.80 -131.13 -10.88
C GLU A 48 25.18 -132.06 -9.73
N ALA A 49 25.26 -131.57 -8.49
CA ALA A 49 25.50 -132.41 -7.33
C ALA A 49 24.37 -133.44 -7.13
N GLU A 50 23.10 -133.04 -7.23
CA GLU A 50 21.95 -133.97 -7.22
C GLU A 50 22.07 -135.03 -8.34
N ASN A 51 22.51 -134.64 -9.54
CA ASN A 51 22.70 -135.57 -10.66
C ASN A 51 23.88 -136.53 -10.45
N ILE A 52 25.01 -136.07 -9.94
CA ILE A 52 26.17 -136.93 -9.61
C ILE A 52 25.79 -137.89 -8.48
N PHE A 53 25.04 -137.43 -7.50
CA PHE A 53 24.58 -138.25 -6.38
C PHE A 53 23.63 -139.37 -6.85
N LYS A 54 22.72 -139.07 -7.77
CA LYS A 54 21.91 -140.09 -8.47
C LYS A 54 22.78 -141.11 -9.22
N ASN A 55 23.92 -140.68 -9.77
CA ASN A 55 24.84 -141.59 -10.44
C ASN A 55 25.62 -142.48 -9.45
N ILE A 56 26.00 -141.97 -8.26
CA ILE A 56 26.56 -142.81 -7.19
C ILE A 56 25.58 -143.93 -6.82
N SER A 57 24.30 -143.58 -6.67
CA SER A 57 23.25 -144.56 -6.40
C SER A 57 23.12 -145.61 -7.52
N LYS A 58 23.12 -145.19 -8.80
CA LYS A 58 23.09 -146.13 -9.95
C LYS A 58 24.33 -147.02 -10.03
N LEU A 59 25.51 -146.46 -9.77
CA LEU A 59 26.77 -147.20 -9.76
C LEU A 59 26.73 -148.30 -8.69
N ALA A 60 26.21 -147.98 -7.50
CA ALA A 60 26.01 -148.95 -6.43
C ALA A 60 25.12 -150.12 -6.87
N SER A 61 24.00 -149.85 -7.54
CA SER A 61 23.11 -150.87 -8.10
C SER A 61 23.82 -151.75 -9.13
N SER A 62 24.63 -151.15 -10.01
CA SER A 62 25.37 -151.89 -11.05
C SER A 62 26.45 -152.82 -10.50
N LEU A 63 26.99 -152.47 -9.33
CA LEU A 63 27.96 -153.29 -8.59
C LEU A 63 27.27 -154.28 -7.62
N ASN A 64 25.93 -154.29 -7.60
CA ASN A 64 25.11 -155.12 -6.71
C ASN A 64 25.39 -154.89 -5.22
N ILE A 65 25.64 -153.63 -4.84
CA ILE A 65 25.97 -153.19 -3.47
C ILE A 65 24.89 -152.23 -2.98
N GLN A 66 24.48 -152.40 -1.73
CA GLN A 66 23.68 -151.42 -1.02
C GLN A 66 24.60 -150.46 -0.28
N ILE A 67 24.37 -149.15 -0.41
CA ILE A 67 25.11 -148.12 0.32
C ILE A 67 24.17 -147.46 1.31
N GLN A 68 24.53 -147.54 2.59
CA GLN A 68 23.84 -146.85 3.66
C GLN A 68 24.72 -145.72 4.19
N ASN A 69 24.12 -144.60 4.54
CA ASN A 69 24.80 -143.57 5.32
C ASN A 69 24.93 -143.99 6.79
N SER A 70 25.58 -143.18 7.63
CA SER A 70 25.76 -143.54 9.05
C SER A 70 24.44 -143.63 9.84
N SER A 71 23.33 -143.12 9.29
CA SER A 71 21.98 -143.22 9.86
C SER A 71 21.24 -144.49 9.42
N GLY A 72 21.91 -145.39 8.68
CA GLY A 72 21.30 -146.61 8.16
C GLY A 72 20.31 -146.38 7.01
N ILE A 73 20.26 -145.16 6.46
CA ILE A 73 19.39 -144.81 5.33
C ILE A 73 20.06 -145.30 4.06
N ASP A 74 19.34 -146.14 3.34
CA ASP A 74 19.73 -146.61 2.01
C ASP A 74 19.68 -145.47 0.98
N LEU A 75 20.83 -145.13 0.42
CA LEU A 75 20.98 -144.09 -0.59
C LEU A 75 20.21 -144.41 -1.88
N HIS A 76 19.90 -145.67 -2.16
CA HIS A 76 19.08 -146.05 -3.31
C HIS A 76 17.59 -145.77 -3.10
N LYS A 77 17.09 -145.84 -1.86
CA LYS A 77 15.65 -145.75 -1.58
C LYS A 77 15.18 -144.31 -1.42
N ASN A 78 15.95 -143.44 -0.77
CA ASN A 78 15.52 -142.06 -0.53
C ASN A 78 16.68 -141.07 -0.35
N ILE A 79 17.28 -140.67 -1.48
CA ILE A 79 18.43 -139.75 -1.56
C ILE A 79 18.19 -138.45 -0.77
N ASN A 80 17.00 -137.86 -0.86
CA ASN A 80 16.71 -136.56 -0.24
C ASN A 80 16.72 -136.66 1.29
N ILE A 81 16.18 -137.74 1.88
CA ILE A 81 16.17 -137.93 3.33
C ILE A 81 17.59 -138.19 3.84
N ALA A 82 18.38 -138.99 3.12
CA ALA A 82 19.76 -139.29 3.47
C ALA A 82 20.66 -138.03 3.49
N ILE A 83 20.45 -137.11 2.53
CA ILE A 83 21.14 -135.82 2.48
C ILE A 83 20.67 -134.92 3.63
N LEU A 84 19.36 -134.75 3.80
CA LEU A 84 18.79 -133.87 4.83
C LEU A 84 19.21 -134.23 6.25
N SER A 85 19.33 -135.52 6.57
CA SER A 85 19.77 -135.97 7.91
C SER A 85 21.18 -135.51 8.30
N TYR A 86 22.02 -135.12 7.34
CA TYR A 86 23.43 -134.79 7.59
C TYR A 86 23.84 -133.35 7.26
N LEU A 87 22.99 -132.57 6.58
CA LEU A 87 23.31 -131.18 6.24
C LEU A 87 23.56 -130.29 7.46
N ASP A 88 22.94 -130.63 8.60
CA ASP A 88 23.12 -129.91 9.87
C ASP A 88 24.18 -130.56 10.81
N SER A 89 24.80 -131.68 10.43
CA SER A 89 25.83 -132.35 11.24
C SER A 89 27.22 -131.72 11.06
N GLN A 90 28.05 -131.77 12.11
CA GLN A 90 29.47 -131.36 12.09
C GLN A 90 30.44 -132.52 11.84
N THR A 91 29.97 -133.77 11.85
CA THR A 91 30.79 -134.96 11.64
C THR A 91 30.71 -135.42 10.19
N GLU A 92 31.83 -135.89 9.63
CA GLU A 92 31.82 -136.58 8.33
C GLU A 92 30.89 -137.79 8.38
N ASP A 93 30.09 -137.95 7.33
CA ASP A 93 29.15 -139.06 7.22
C ASP A 93 29.88 -140.25 6.58
N MET A 94 29.89 -141.39 7.26
CA MET A 94 30.57 -142.60 6.82
C MET A 94 29.60 -143.52 6.09
N LEU A 95 29.96 -143.89 4.86
CA LEU A 95 29.20 -144.85 4.07
C LEU A 95 29.49 -146.28 4.51
N THR A 96 28.43 -147.04 4.74
CA THR A 96 28.48 -148.49 4.97
C THR A 96 28.06 -149.22 3.70
N PHE A 97 28.88 -150.16 3.22
CA PHE A 97 28.66 -150.92 1.99
C PHE A 97 28.26 -152.37 2.30
N ILE A 98 27.19 -152.87 1.69
CA ILE A 98 26.66 -154.22 1.94
C ILE A 98 26.49 -154.97 0.61
N PRO A 99 27.12 -156.15 0.40
CA PRO A 99 28.05 -156.83 1.31
C PRO A 99 29.39 -156.06 1.45
N SER A 100 30.04 -156.21 2.60
CA SER A 100 31.30 -155.50 2.90
C SER A 100 32.42 -155.93 1.94
N PRO A 101 33.19 -155.00 1.37
CA PRO A 101 34.20 -155.32 0.36
C PRO A 101 35.34 -156.19 0.90
N GLN A 102 35.68 -157.26 0.18
CA GLN A 102 36.75 -158.21 0.57
C GLN A 102 38.18 -157.65 0.39
N LYS A 103 38.36 -156.55 -0.36
CA LYS A 103 39.56 -155.69 -0.41
C LYS A 103 39.13 -154.25 -0.66
N THR A 104 39.78 -153.27 -0.04
CA THR A 104 39.60 -151.83 -0.30
C THR A 104 39.99 -151.50 -1.74
N SER A 105 39.05 -151.67 -2.67
CA SER A 105 39.19 -151.19 -4.04
C SER A 105 39.06 -149.67 -4.06
N GLU A 106 39.91 -149.02 -4.85
CA GLU A 106 39.94 -147.57 -5.12
C GLU A 106 38.55 -146.99 -5.47
N THR A 107 37.63 -147.84 -5.96
CA THR A 107 36.25 -147.47 -6.31
C THR A 107 35.43 -147.06 -5.09
N TYR A 108 35.54 -147.75 -3.94
CA TYR A 108 34.72 -147.47 -2.76
C TYR A 108 35.15 -146.17 -2.05
N THR A 109 36.46 -145.94 -1.97
CA THR A 109 37.01 -144.68 -1.45
C THR A 109 36.55 -143.50 -2.31
N LYS A 110 36.64 -143.61 -3.64
CA LYS A 110 36.13 -142.58 -4.57
C LYS A 110 34.64 -142.32 -4.42
N ILE A 111 33.82 -143.33 -4.14
CA ILE A 111 32.38 -143.16 -3.86
C ILE A 111 32.17 -142.36 -2.56
N SER A 112 32.90 -142.68 -1.49
CA SER A 112 32.82 -141.97 -0.20
C SER A 112 33.30 -140.53 -0.30
N ASP A 113 34.42 -140.30 -0.99
CA ASP A 113 34.97 -138.95 -1.21
C ASP A 113 34.03 -138.09 -2.06
N SER A 114 33.45 -138.68 -3.11
CA SER A 114 32.44 -138.01 -3.95
C SER A 114 31.20 -137.67 -3.14
N TYR A 115 30.70 -138.57 -2.31
CA TYR A 115 29.55 -138.34 -1.43
C TYR A 115 29.79 -137.18 -0.45
N ASN A 116 30.93 -137.16 0.24
CA ASN A 116 31.30 -136.09 1.17
C ASN A 116 31.47 -134.74 0.44
N THR A 117 32.07 -134.75 -0.76
CA THR A 117 32.19 -133.53 -1.59
C THR A 117 30.80 -132.98 -1.98
N LEU A 118 29.86 -133.86 -2.32
CA LEU A 118 28.50 -133.47 -2.68
C LEU A 118 27.73 -132.90 -1.48
N LEU A 119 27.85 -133.51 -0.29
CA LEU A 119 27.29 -132.98 0.95
C LEU A 119 27.81 -131.57 1.26
N ASP A 120 29.11 -131.33 1.09
CA ASP A 120 29.72 -130.00 1.26
C ASP A 120 29.15 -128.97 0.25
N ILE A 121 28.91 -129.39 -1.00
CA ILE A 121 28.24 -128.55 -2.02
C ILE A 121 26.81 -128.18 -1.58
N PHE A 122 26.01 -129.14 -1.09
CA PHE A 122 24.66 -128.88 -0.62
C PHE A 122 24.64 -127.95 0.61
N LYS A 123 25.52 -128.17 1.58
CA LYS A 123 25.64 -127.33 2.79
C LYS A 123 25.98 -125.88 2.43
N LYS A 124 26.98 -125.69 1.56
CA LYS A 124 27.34 -124.36 1.02
C LYS A 124 26.20 -123.73 0.20
N SER A 125 25.39 -124.52 -0.51
CA SER A 125 24.23 -124.02 -1.24
C SER A 125 23.11 -123.53 -0.32
N GLN A 126 22.85 -124.23 0.79
CA GLN A 126 21.83 -123.84 1.77
C GLN A 126 22.26 -122.58 2.54
N GLU A 127 23.54 -122.49 2.93
CA GLU A 127 24.09 -121.26 3.50
C GLU A 127 23.97 -120.07 2.55
N LEU A 128 24.19 -120.29 1.25
CA LEU A 128 24.05 -119.26 0.23
C LEU A 128 22.60 -118.77 0.12
N GLN A 129 21.61 -119.67 0.12
CA GLN A 129 20.18 -119.30 0.11
C GLN A 129 19.79 -118.53 1.38
N LYS A 130 20.28 -118.93 2.57
CA LYS A 130 20.05 -118.20 3.83
C LYS A 130 20.64 -116.79 3.76
N LYS A 131 21.85 -116.63 3.21
CA LYS A 131 22.49 -115.30 3.03
C LYS A 131 21.77 -114.43 2.01
N GLU A 132 21.34 -115.01 0.89
CA GLU A 132 20.56 -114.32 -0.14
C GLU A 132 19.26 -113.73 0.44
N GLN A 133 18.49 -114.54 1.17
CA GLN A 133 17.25 -114.09 1.80
C GLN A 133 17.51 -112.97 2.83
N ARG A 134 18.59 -113.08 3.61
CA ARG A 134 19.01 -112.04 4.56
C ARG A 134 19.40 -110.74 3.85
N THR A 135 20.13 -110.84 2.73
CA THR A 135 20.51 -109.69 1.90
C THR A 135 19.30 -109.01 1.28
N LEU A 136 18.34 -109.76 0.74
CA LEU A 136 17.07 -109.20 0.23
C LEU A 136 16.30 -108.43 1.30
N ASN A 137 16.20 -108.99 2.51
CA ASN A 137 15.57 -108.30 3.64
C ASN A 137 16.31 -106.99 3.98
N LEU A 138 17.64 -106.99 3.99
CA LEU A 138 18.44 -105.77 4.22
C LEU A 138 18.26 -104.72 3.12
N ILE A 139 18.19 -105.12 1.84
CA ILE A 139 17.93 -104.21 0.72
C ILE A 139 16.54 -103.56 0.87
N LEU A 140 15.53 -104.33 1.28
CA LEU A 140 14.18 -103.82 1.56
C LEU A 140 14.14 -102.88 2.76
N GLU A 141 14.88 -103.16 3.84
CA GLU A 141 15.04 -102.26 4.98
C GLU A 141 15.71 -100.93 4.57
N ASN A 142 16.80 -100.99 3.79
CA ASN A 142 17.50 -99.81 3.30
C ASN A 142 16.61 -98.93 2.40
N ARG A 143 15.82 -99.57 1.52
CA ARG A 143 14.84 -98.86 0.67
C ARG A 143 13.80 -98.11 1.50
N ARG A 144 13.30 -98.70 2.59
CA ARG A 144 12.32 -98.06 3.48
C ARG A 144 12.93 -96.89 4.23
N LEU A 145 14.16 -97.04 4.70
CA LEU A 145 14.89 -95.97 5.37
C LEU A 145 15.09 -94.78 4.43
N TYR A 146 15.47 -95.03 3.17
CA TYR A 146 15.53 -94.02 2.13
C TYR A 146 14.16 -93.34 1.88
N GLU A 147 13.10 -94.11 1.63
CA GLU A 147 11.75 -93.56 1.37
C GLU A 147 11.23 -92.72 2.55
N LYS A 148 11.54 -93.11 3.80
CA LYS A 148 11.21 -92.34 5.01
C LYS A 148 11.99 -91.02 5.06
N ILE A 149 13.31 -91.06 4.91
CA ILE A 149 14.16 -89.86 4.98
C ILE A 149 13.84 -88.88 3.86
N GLN A 150 13.59 -89.36 2.65
CA GLN A 150 13.16 -88.52 1.54
C GLN A 150 11.83 -87.82 1.86
N ALA A 151 10.82 -88.53 2.37
CA ALA A 151 9.54 -87.92 2.75
C ALA A 151 9.69 -86.89 3.90
N THR A 152 10.57 -87.15 4.87
CA THR A 152 10.90 -86.18 5.93
C THR A 152 11.61 -84.94 5.36
N ASN A 153 12.54 -85.09 4.43
CA ASN A 153 13.23 -83.97 3.78
C ASN A 153 12.27 -83.13 2.93
N GLU A 154 11.39 -83.78 2.15
CA GLU A 154 10.31 -83.11 1.39
C GLU A 154 9.37 -82.32 2.31
N LEU A 155 8.97 -82.90 3.45
CA LEU A 155 8.15 -82.22 4.46
C LEU A 155 8.87 -80.98 5.03
N LYS A 156 10.13 -81.13 5.44
CA LYS A 156 10.94 -80.02 5.97
C LYS A 156 11.13 -78.90 4.94
N GLY A 157 11.41 -79.25 3.70
CA GLY A 157 11.51 -78.29 2.59
C GLY A 157 10.20 -77.54 2.37
N THR A 158 9.07 -78.26 2.37
CA THR A 158 7.74 -77.66 2.23
C THR A 158 7.40 -76.74 3.41
N LEU A 159 7.65 -77.17 4.65
CA LEU A 159 7.42 -76.36 5.85
C LEU A 159 8.25 -75.07 5.83
N SER A 160 9.51 -75.14 5.40
CA SER A 160 10.37 -73.97 5.25
C SER A 160 9.80 -72.98 4.23
N ASP A 161 9.34 -73.45 3.06
CA ASP A 161 8.70 -72.61 2.04
C ASP A 161 7.40 -71.96 2.55
N LEU A 162 6.55 -72.72 3.25
CA LEU A 162 5.29 -72.21 3.79
C LEU A 162 5.51 -71.18 4.90
N LYS A 163 6.48 -71.42 5.82
CA LYS A 163 6.88 -70.44 6.83
C LYS A 163 7.38 -69.14 6.20
N TYR A 164 8.20 -69.24 5.16
CA TYR A 164 8.66 -68.06 4.41
C TYR A 164 7.49 -67.30 3.76
N LYS A 165 6.60 -68.01 3.07
CA LYS A 165 5.43 -67.40 2.43
C LYS A 165 4.49 -66.73 3.42
N LYS A 166 4.28 -67.32 4.60
CA LYS A 166 3.52 -66.71 5.72
C LYS A 166 4.11 -65.35 6.10
N GLU A 167 5.41 -65.31 6.41
CA GLU A 167 6.06 -64.07 6.83
C GLU A 167 6.02 -63.00 5.73
N LYS A 168 6.23 -63.41 4.47
CA LYS A 168 6.15 -62.51 3.32
C LYS A 168 4.76 -61.87 3.20
N ILE A 169 3.69 -62.68 3.17
CA ILE A 169 2.33 -62.15 2.97
C ILE A 169 1.86 -61.29 4.16
N LEU A 170 2.18 -61.67 5.40
CA LEU A 170 1.84 -60.86 6.58
C LEU A 170 2.54 -59.49 6.56
N ASN A 171 3.80 -59.43 6.12
CA ASN A 171 4.53 -58.17 5.98
C ASN A 171 3.93 -57.28 4.87
N GLU A 172 3.52 -57.86 3.74
CA GLU A 172 2.84 -57.12 2.67
C GLU A 172 1.49 -56.55 3.14
N VAL A 173 0.71 -57.31 3.92
CA VAL A 173 -0.54 -56.84 4.55
C VAL A 173 -0.26 -55.69 5.52
N LYS A 174 0.74 -55.81 6.39
CA LYS A 174 1.13 -54.73 7.33
C LYS A 174 1.52 -53.45 6.58
N LEU A 175 2.29 -53.58 5.49
CA LEU A 175 2.66 -52.44 4.66
C LEU A 175 1.45 -51.78 3.99
N LEU A 176 0.50 -52.56 3.49
CA LEU A 176 -0.74 -52.05 2.90
C LEU A 176 -1.58 -51.28 3.94
N LEU A 177 -1.74 -51.84 5.14
CA LEU A 177 -2.44 -51.18 6.27
C LEU A 177 -1.77 -49.86 6.64
N HIS A 178 -0.44 -49.82 6.69
CA HIS A 178 0.32 -48.59 6.91
C HIS A 178 0.03 -47.54 5.83
N LYS A 179 0.15 -47.90 4.54
CA LYS A 179 -0.15 -46.99 3.41
C LYS A 179 -1.59 -46.45 3.48
N SER A 180 -2.55 -47.30 3.82
CA SER A 180 -3.95 -46.92 3.99
C SER A 180 -4.15 -45.95 5.14
N ASN A 181 -3.50 -46.17 6.28
CA ASN A 181 -3.55 -45.27 7.43
C ASN A 181 -2.98 -43.89 7.11
N GLU A 182 -1.87 -43.82 6.38
CA GLU A 182 -1.32 -42.54 5.91
C GLU A 182 -2.29 -41.85 4.94
N LEU A 183 -2.84 -42.56 3.96
CA LEU A 183 -3.84 -42.02 3.03
C LEU A 183 -5.12 -41.55 3.74
N ASN A 184 -5.50 -42.20 4.84
CA ASN A 184 -6.64 -41.82 5.66
C ASN A 184 -6.48 -40.45 6.33
N LYS A 185 -5.25 -40.04 6.64
CA LYS A 185 -4.95 -38.69 7.15
C LYS A 185 -5.02 -37.62 6.06
N LEU A 186 -4.88 -38.01 4.79
CA LEU A 186 -4.83 -37.08 3.66
C LEU A 186 -6.24 -36.71 3.17
N SER A 187 -6.44 -35.42 2.86
CA SER A 187 -7.69 -34.90 2.32
C SER A 187 -7.46 -33.92 1.16
N CYS A 188 -8.45 -33.80 0.29
CA CYS A 188 -8.62 -32.64 -0.59
C CYS A 188 -9.89 -31.92 -0.14
N ASN A 189 -9.78 -30.98 0.81
CA ASN A 189 -10.93 -30.22 1.31
C ASN A 189 -11.29 -29.03 0.41
N SER A 190 -12.56 -28.65 0.41
CA SER A 190 -13.11 -27.49 -0.31
C SER A 190 -13.58 -26.35 0.63
N GLN A 191 -13.20 -26.37 1.90
CA GLN A 191 -13.67 -25.42 2.90
C GLN A 191 -13.07 -24.02 2.71
N ASN A 192 -13.86 -22.98 2.96
CA ASN A 192 -13.48 -21.56 2.99
C ASN A 192 -13.08 -20.94 1.63
N TYR A 193 -13.35 -21.62 0.51
CA TYR A 193 -13.09 -21.06 -0.83
C TYR A 193 -14.26 -20.27 -1.42
N ASP A 194 -15.46 -20.42 -0.87
CA ASP A 194 -16.68 -19.72 -1.27
C ASP A 194 -16.62 -18.21 -1.04
N THR A 195 -15.81 -17.76 -0.07
CA THR A 195 -15.56 -16.34 0.19
C THR A 195 -14.51 -15.71 -0.74
N ILE A 196 -13.74 -16.55 -1.45
CA ILE A 196 -12.62 -16.11 -2.29
C ILE A 196 -12.96 -16.24 -3.77
N LEU A 197 -13.53 -17.39 -4.15
CA LEU A 197 -13.78 -17.78 -5.53
C LEU A 197 -15.21 -17.49 -5.96
N GLU A 198 -15.40 -17.33 -7.27
CA GLU A 198 -16.75 -17.31 -7.86
C GLU A 198 -17.47 -18.65 -7.61
N SER A 199 -18.81 -18.58 -7.46
CA SER A 199 -19.63 -19.77 -7.17
C SER A 199 -19.43 -20.90 -8.17
N SER A 200 -19.23 -20.60 -9.46
CA SER A 200 -18.97 -21.60 -10.51
C SER A 200 -17.67 -22.37 -10.26
N LYS A 201 -16.57 -21.66 -10.01
CA LYS A 201 -15.23 -22.22 -9.71
C LYS A 201 -15.22 -22.99 -8.39
N TYR A 202 -15.87 -22.44 -7.35
CA TYR A 202 -16.04 -23.11 -6.06
C TYR A 202 -16.75 -24.46 -6.20
N ASN A 203 -17.85 -24.51 -6.96
CA ASN A 203 -18.63 -25.74 -7.15
C ASN A 203 -17.81 -26.85 -7.85
N GLN A 204 -16.94 -26.49 -8.79
CA GLN A 204 -16.04 -27.46 -9.45
C GLN A 204 -15.01 -28.06 -8.47
N ILE A 205 -14.44 -27.25 -7.58
CA ILE A 205 -13.53 -27.73 -6.53
C ILE A 205 -14.28 -28.67 -5.56
N LYS A 206 -15.50 -28.27 -5.16
CA LYS A 206 -16.35 -29.06 -4.27
C LYS A 206 -16.72 -30.42 -4.88
N GLU A 207 -17.01 -30.47 -6.18
CA GLU A 207 -17.27 -31.72 -6.89
C GLU A 207 -16.06 -32.66 -6.88
N LYS A 208 -14.87 -32.15 -7.23
CA LYS A 208 -13.62 -32.95 -7.19
C LYS A 208 -13.31 -33.45 -5.77
N SER A 209 -13.52 -32.61 -4.76
CA SER A 209 -13.37 -32.97 -3.34
C SER A 209 -14.33 -34.09 -2.92
N ASN A 210 -15.60 -33.98 -3.32
CA ASN A 210 -16.61 -35.01 -3.05
C ASN A 210 -16.30 -36.33 -3.75
N ASN A 211 -15.85 -36.28 -5.02
CA ASN A 211 -15.45 -37.47 -5.77
C ASN A 211 -14.27 -38.18 -5.10
N TYR A 212 -13.25 -37.43 -4.63
CA TYR A 212 -12.15 -38.00 -3.84
C TYR A 212 -12.65 -38.67 -2.55
N LYS A 213 -13.56 -38.01 -1.82
CA LYS A 213 -14.12 -38.56 -0.58
C LYS A 213 -14.91 -39.85 -0.82
N GLN A 214 -15.77 -39.87 -1.84
CA GLN A 214 -16.56 -41.05 -2.22
C GLN A 214 -15.67 -42.22 -2.65
N GLU A 215 -14.62 -41.95 -3.44
CA GLU A 215 -13.69 -43.00 -3.85
C GLU A 215 -12.87 -43.53 -2.66
N LYS A 216 -12.51 -42.65 -1.71
CA LYS A 216 -11.78 -43.02 -0.49
C LYS A 216 -12.61 -43.90 0.45
N GLU A 217 -13.94 -43.72 0.51
CA GLU A 217 -14.84 -44.59 1.29
C GLU A 217 -14.81 -46.05 0.80
N LYS A 218 -14.50 -46.29 -0.48
CA LYS A 218 -14.34 -47.65 -1.05
C LYS A 218 -13.06 -48.36 -0.59
N LEU A 219 -12.12 -47.63 0.03
CA LEU A 219 -10.83 -48.19 0.44
C LEU A 219 -10.97 -49.32 1.44
N GLY A 220 -11.92 -49.21 2.39
CA GLY A 220 -12.28 -50.19 3.43
C GLY A 220 -11.35 -51.42 3.48
N ILE A 221 -10.29 -51.34 4.30
CA ILE A 221 -9.32 -52.43 4.44
C ILE A 221 -9.65 -53.19 5.72
N ASP A 222 -10.16 -54.40 5.54
CA ASP A 222 -10.55 -55.31 6.61
C ASP A 222 -9.60 -56.51 6.65
N PHE A 223 -8.36 -56.26 7.07
CA PHE A 223 -7.39 -57.32 7.36
C PHE A 223 -7.20 -57.41 8.86
N ASP A 224 -7.66 -58.51 9.46
CA ASP A 224 -7.26 -58.90 10.81
C ASP A 224 -5.96 -59.69 10.73
N VAL A 225 -4.85 -58.99 10.96
CA VAL A 225 -3.49 -59.57 10.91
C VAL A 225 -3.33 -60.68 11.96
N THR A 226 -3.96 -60.54 13.13
CA THR A 226 -3.88 -61.51 14.22
C THR A 226 -4.62 -62.79 13.85
N ALA A 227 -5.86 -62.67 13.38
CA ALA A 227 -6.65 -63.82 12.94
C ALA A 227 -5.99 -64.56 11.75
N MET A 228 -5.37 -63.82 10.84
CA MET A 228 -4.64 -64.39 9.70
C MET A 228 -3.38 -65.13 10.15
N GLU A 229 -2.61 -64.55 11.07
CA GLU A 229 -1.42 -65.18 11.64
C GLU A 229 -1.77 -66.45 12.41
N GLU A 230 -2.81 -66.43 13.24
CA GLU A 230 -3.33 -67.60 13.94
C GLU A 230 -3.72 -68.71 12.96
N LYS A 231 -4.47 -68.36 11.90
CA LYS A 231 -4.89 -69.33 10.90
C LYS A 231 -3.71 -69.98 10.18
N PHE A 232 -2.74 -69.21 9.70
CA PHE A 232 -1.56 -69.77 9.05
C PHE A 232 -0.68 -70.59 9.99
N ASN A 233 -0.58 -70.20 11.26
CA ASN A 233 0.13 -70.99 12.27
C ASN A 233 -0.58 -72.33 12.51
N ASN A 234 -1.91 -72.37 12.53
CA ASN A 234 -2.69 -73.61 12.62
C ASN A 234 -2.49 -74.49 11.37
N ASP A 235 -2.54 -73.92 10.17
CA ASP A 235 -2.30 -74.68 8.93
C ASP A 235 -0.87 -75.27 8.90
N ILE A 236 0.14 -74.53 9.37
CA ILE A 236 1.52 -75.02 9.49
C ILE A 236 1.60 -76.15 10.52
N LYS A 237 0.90 -76.01 11.66
CA LYS A 237 0.87 -77.04 12.71
C LYS A 237 0.23 -78.34 12.20
N ASP A 238 -0.86 -78.26 11.45
CA ASP A 238 -1.50 -79.42 10.82
C ASP A 238 -0.56 -80.16 9.86
N ILE A 239 0.35 -79.43 9.22
CA ILE A 239 1.40 -80.00 8.35
C ILE A 239 2.56 -80.59 9.19
N GLU A 240 2.98 -79.94 10.28
CA GLU A 240 3.99 -80.45 11.21
C GLU A 240 3.55 -81.78 11.86
N GLU A 241 2.25 -81.94 12.16
CA GLU A 241 1.70 -83.21 12.69
C GLU A 241 1.86 -84.40 11.73
N LEU A 242 2.08 -84.17 10.43
CA LEU A 242 2.41 -85.24 9.47
C LEU A 242 3.80 -85.86 9.74
N GLU A 243 4.71 -85.13 10.40
CA GLU A 243 6.04 -85.65 10.79
C GLU A 243 5.93 -86.85 11.74
N ASN A 244 4.97 -86.81 12.66
CA ASN A 244 4.71 -87.88 13.62
C ASN A 244 4.25 -89.17 12.91
N ASN A 245 3.52 -89.06 11.80
CA ASN A 245 3.06 -90.20 11.00
C ASN A 245 4.19 -90.85 10.18
N TYR A 246 5.27 -90.13 9.88
CA TYR A 246 6.49 -90.71 9.30
C TYR A 246 7.35 -91.43 10.35
N ASN A 247 7.17 -91.12 11.63
CA ASN A 247 7.98 -91.65 12.74
C ASN A 247 7.31 -92.77 13.54
N SER A 248 5.98 -92.84 13.62
CA SER A 248 5.24 -93.86 14.39
C SER A 248 5.15 -95.21 13.67
N SER A 249 6.18 -96.04 13.79
CA SER A 249 6.14 -97.41 13.28
C SER A 249 7.16 -98.37 13.92
N GLU A 250 7.69 -98.07 15.10
CA GLU A 250 8.68 -98.95 15.75
C GLU A 250 8.08 -100.10 16.57
N GLU A 251 6.79 -100.11 16.91
CA GLU A 251 6.24 -101.18 17.73
C GLU A 251 5.27 -102.12 16.98
N ASN A 252 5.73 -103.36 16.80
CA ASN A 252 4.95 -104.61 16.79
C ASN A 252 4.10 -105.05 15.59
N ASN A 253 4.34 -104.62 14.35
CA ASN A 253 3.74 -105.30 13.18
C ASN A 253 4.76 -105.62 12.07
N ASN A 254 4.96 -106.93 11.84
CA ASN A 254 5.84 -107.49 10.81
C ASN A 254 5.23 -107.48 9.39
N ASN A 255 4.11 -106.77 9.15
CA ASN A 255 3.54 -106.67 7.81
C ASN A 255 4.16 -105.52 7.01
N SER A 256 4.85 -105.91 5.94
CA SER A 256 5.63 -105.05 5.08
C SER A 256 4.79 -104.05 4.25
N LEU A 257 3.52 -104.38 3.96
CA LEU A 257 2.63 -103.57 3.12
C LEU A 257 2.00 -102.36 3.84
N GLU A 258 1.80 -102.41 5.15
CA GLU A 258 1.04 -101.40 5.90
C GLU A 258 1.86 -100.10 6.08
N LYS A 259 3.19 -100.22 6.28
CA LYS A 259 4.11 -99.08 6.45
C LYS A 259 4.27 -98.21 5.20
N ASN A 260 4.30 -98.80 4.01
CA ASN A 260 4.38 -98.03 2.75
C ASN A 260 3.08 -97.29 2.42
N ASN A 261 1.94 -97.79 2.92
CA ASN A 261 0.64 -97.15 2.71
C ASN A 261 0.53 -95.82 3.50
N ASN A 262 1.10 -95.77 4.70
CA ASN A 262 1.11 -94.56 5.55
C ASN A 262 1.95 -93.42 4.97
N ILE A 263 3.14 -93.72 4.42
CA ILE A 263 3.99 -92.70 3.78
C ILE A 263 3.29 -92.09 2.57
N LEU A 264 2.64 -92.92 1.74
CA LEU A 264 1.92 -92.47 0.55
C LEU A 264 0.70 -91.59 0.89
N GLN A 265 -0.05 -91.97 1.94
CA GLN A 265 -1.17 -91.18 2.43
C GLN A 265 -0.73 -89.83 3.00
N SER A 266 0.36 -89.80 3.80
CA SER A 266 0.94 -88.56 4.32
C SER A 266 1.45 -87.64 3.22
N LYS A 267 2.07 -88.17 2.15
CA LYS A 267 2.47 -87.36 0.97
C LYS A 267 1.25 -86.76 0.25
N LYS A 268 0.16 -87.52 0.10
CA LYS A 268 -1.08 -87.01 -0.50
C LYS A 268 -1.69 -85.88 0.36
N LYS A 269 -1.78 -86.08 1.67
CA LYS A 269 -2.32 -85.09 2.62
C LYS A 269 -1.44 -83.83 2.68
N LEU A 270 -0.11 -83.97 2.66
CA LEU A 270 0.84 -82.85 2.56
C LEU A 270 0.54 -81.98 1.32
N LYS A 271 0.33 -82.61 0.16
CA LYS A 271 0.00 -81.89 -1.08
C LYS A 271 -1.34 -81.16 -1.00
N GLU A 272 -2.36 -81.78 -0.40
CA GLU A 272 -3.68 -81.17 -0.22
C GLU A 272 -3.63 -79.94 0.68
N LEU A 273 -2.99 -80.04 1.86
CA LEU A 273 -2.83 -78.92 2.80
C LEU A 273 -1.98 -77.79 2.20
N THR A 274 -0.89 -78.13 1.51
CA THR A 274 -0.04 -77.16 0.81
C THR A 274 -0.81 -76.38 -0.26
N ASN A 275 -1.68 -77.05 -1.02
CA ASN A 275 -2.52 -76.40 -2.03
C ASN A 275 -3.56 -75.47 -1.40
N ALA A 276 -4.18 -75.88 -0.28
CA ALA A 276 -5.13 -75.05 0.46
C ALA A 276 -4.46 -73.77 0.98
N PHE A 277 -3.29 -73.90 1.61
CA PHE A 277 -2.49 -72.77 2.11
C PHE A 277 -2.10 -71.80 0.97
N ASN A 278 -1.57 -72.33 -0.14
CA ASN A 278 -1.20 -71.48 -1.30
C ASN A 278 -2.42 -70.79 -1.92
N THR A 279 -3.59 -71.45 -1.94
CA THR A 279 -4.84 -70.84 -2.43
C THR A 279 -5.28 -69.67 -1.57
N GLU A 280 -5.10 -69.78 -0.25
CA GLU A 280 -5.41 -68.70 0.68
C GLU A 280 -4.44 -67.53 0.54
N ILE A 281 -3.13 -67.79 0.45
CA ILE A 281 -2.14 -66.75 0.15
C ILE A 281 -2.53 -66.00 -1.12
N LYS A 282 -2.87 -66.72 -2.19
CA LYS A 282 -3.25 -66.10 -3.46
C LYS A 282 -4.47 -65.18 -3.34
N LYS A 283 -5.49 -65.56 -2.56
CA LYS A 283 -6.66 -64.70 -2.30
C LYS A 283 -6.27 -63.40 -1.58
N ILE A 284 -5.26 -63.45 -0.72
CA ILE A 284 -4.76 -62.27 -0.01
C ILE A 284 -3.92 -61.41 -0.95
N GLU A 285 -3.04 -62.01 -1.77
CA GLU A 285 -2.26 -61.33 -2.80
C GLU A 285 -3.16 -60.57 -3.79
N ASP A 286 -4.21 -61.21 -4.30
CA ASP A 286 -5.17 -60.59 -5.23
C ASP A 286 -5.86 -59.37 -4.59
N LYS A 287 -6.25 -59.47 -3.30
CA LYS A 287 -6.80 -58.33 -2.54
C LYS A 287 -5.77 -57.22 -2.30
N ILE A 288 -4.51 -57.56 -2.03
CA ILE A 288 -3.43 -56.60 -1.86
C ILE A 288 -3.22 -55.79 -3.15
N ILE A 289 -3.27 -56.45 -4.31
CA ILE A 289 -3.17 -55.80 -5.62
C ILE A 289 -4.34 -54.83 -5.82
N GLU A 290 -5.58 -55.30 -5.66
CA GLU A 290 -6.79 -54.48 -5.79
C GLU A 290 -6.74 -53.22 -4.91
N LYS A 291 -6.33 -53.37 -3.66
CA LYS A 291 -6.25 -52.24 -2.71
C LYS A 291 -5.07 -51.31 -3.00
N ASN A 292 -3.92 -51.81 -3.44
CA ASN A 292 -2.80 -50.95 -3.86
C ASN A 292 -3.17 -50.13 -5.10
N ASP A 293 -3.88 -50.71 -6.09
CA ASP A 293 -4.35 -49.99 -7.27
C ASP A 293 -5.29 -48.85 -6.89
N LEU A 294 -6.20 -49.09 -5.94
CA LEU A 294 -7.08 -48.06 -5.40
C LEU A 294 -6.30 -46.97 -4.64
N ILE A 295 -5.29 -47.33 -3.84
CA ILE A 295 -4.40 -46.35 -3.18
C ILE A 295 -3.69 -45.47 -4.22
N ASN A 296 -3.13 -46.06 -5.26
CA ASN A 296 -2.46 -45.31 -6.34
C ASN A 296 -3.44 -44.35 -7.04
N LYS A 297 -4.65 -44.81 -7.35
CA LYS A 297 -5.71 -43.98 -7.92
C LYS A 297 -6.06 -42.80 -7.00
N LEU A 298 -6.19 -43.04 -5.69
CA LEU A 298 -6.50 -41.99 -4.72
C LEU A 298 -5.38 -40.96 -4.59
N ILE A 299 -4.11 -41.38 -4.66
CA ILE A 299 -2.95 -40.47 -4.67
C ILE A 299 -3.01 -39.53 -5.87
N GLU A 300 -3.28 -40.06 -7.07
CA GLU A 300 -3.43 -39.24 -8.28
C GLU A 300 -4.64 -38.31 -8.20
N MET A 301 -5.82 -38.83 -7.81
CA MET A 301 -7.02 -38.00 -7.63
C MET A 301 -6.80 -36.86 -6.61
N ARG A 302 -6.05 -37.13 -5.53
CA ARG A 302 -5.67 -36.10 -4.54
C ARG A 302 -4.81 -35.03 -5.21
N LYS A 303 -3.78 -35.42 -5.95
CA LYS A 303 -2.87 -34.49 -6.64
C LYS A 303 -3.63 -33.62 -7.63
N GLU A 304 -4.47 -34.21 -8.47
CA GLU A 304 -5.31 -33.48 -9.44
C GLU A 304 -6.26 -32.49 -8.76
N CYS A 305 -6.92 -32.92 -7.67
CA CYS A 305 -7.83 -32.07 -6.91
C CYS A 305 -7.11 -30.86 -6.30
N LEU A 306 -5.92 -31.07 -5.72
CA LEU A 306 -5.10 -29.99 -5.14
C LEU A 306 -4.52 -29.07 -6.22
N LEU A 307 -4.03 -29.61 -7.34
CA LEU A 307 -3.51 -28.83 -8.46
C LEU A 307 -4.58 -27.93 -9.07
N PHE A 308 -5.78 -28.48 -9.29
CA PHE A 308 -6.92 -27.71 -9.79
C PHE A 308 -7.30 -26.58 -8.82
N THR A 309 -7.38 -26.89 -7.53
CA THR A 309 -7.68 -25.90 -6.49
C THR A 309 -6.63 -24.78 -6.45
N TYR A 310 -5.35 -25.15 -6.45
CA TYR A 310 -4.24 -24.20 -6.45
C TYR A 310 -4.28 -23.29 -7.68
N THR A 311 -4.41 -23.86 -8.88
CA THR A 311 -4.44 -23.08 -10.14
C THR A 311 -5.61 -22.10 -10.17
N THR A 312 -6.77 -22.55 -9.71
CA THR A 312 -7.98 -21.72 -9.60
C THR A 312 -7.77 -20.55 -8.62
N LEU A 313 -7.13 -20.80 -7.47
CA LEU A 313 -6.79 -19.75 -6.50
C LEU A 313 -5.79 -18.75 -7.08
N VAL A 314 -4.74 -19.21 -7.77
CA VAL A 314 -3.75 -18.34 -8.41
C VAL A 314 -4.43 -17.37 -9.37
N GLU A 315 -5.28 -17.87 -10.27
CA GLU A 315 -5.99 -17.02 -11.24
C GLU A 315 -6.84 -15.96 -10.56
N THR A 316 -7.66 -16.35 -9.58
CA THR A 316 -8.55 -15.41 -8.89
C THR A 316 -7.79 -14.40 -8.05
N LEU A 317 -6.74 -14.82 -7.34
CA LEU A 317 -5.95 -13.93 -6.49
C LEU A 317 -5.08 -12.97 -7.32
N LYS A 318 -4.58 -13.37 -8.50
CA LYS A 318 -3.87 -12.46 -9.41
C LYS A 318 -4.72 -11.24 -9.77
N ILE A 319 -5.97 -11.46 -10.17
CA ILE A 319 -6.90 -10.37 -10.51
C ILE A 319 -7.12 -9.46 -9.30
N LYS A 320 -7.47 -10.04 -8.14
CA LYS A 320 -7.71 -9.26 -6.91
C LYS A 320 -6.50 -8.44 -6.47
N ILE A 321 -5.29 -9.00 -6.60
CA ILE A 321 -4.05 -8.32 -6.21
C ILE A 321 -3.77 -7.13 -7.13
N THR A 322 -4.02 -7.25 -8.45
CA THR A 322 -3.89 -6.13 -9.37
C THR A 322 -4.80 -4.98 -8.94
N ASP A 323 -6.09 -5.26 -8.73
CA ASP A 323 -7.06 -4.25 -8.28
C ASP A 323 -6.64 -3.60 -6.95
N TYR A 324 -6.23 -4.43 -5.97
CA TYR A 324 -5.76 -3.93 -4.68
C TYR A 324 -4.47 -3.11 -4.76
N SER A 325 -3.54 -3.46 -5.66
CA SER A 325 -2.31 -2.71 -5.85
C SER A 325 -2.57 -1.31 -6.41
N GLU A 326 -3.49 -1.19 -7.37
CA GLU A 326 -3.94 0.11 -7.91
C GLU A 326 -4.63 0.95 -6.84
N PHE A 327 -5.49 0.33 -6.02
CA PHE A 327 -6.13 0.99 -4.89
C PHE A 327 -5.13 1.50 -3.85
N ILE A 328 -4.20 0.66 -3.38
CA ILE A 328 -3.18 1.02 -2.39
C ILE A 328 -2.37 2.21 -2.91
N THR A 329 -1.90 2.14 -4.15
CA THR A 329 -1.09 3.21 -4.77
C THR A 329 -1.87 4.53 -4.82
N SER A 330 -3.14 4.47 -5.23
CA SER A 330 -4.01 5.64 -5.31
C SER A 330 -4.29 6.24 -3.93
N ALA A 331 -4.61 5.41 -2.93
CA ALA A 331 -4.88 5.85 -1.55
C ALA A 331 -3.63 6.48 -0.89
N THR A 332 -2.45 5.90 -1.10
CA THR A 332 -1.19 6.45 -0.58
C THR A 332 -0.81 7.76 -1.26
N LYS A 333 -0.97 7.85 -2.59
CA LYS A 333 -0.71 9.10 -3.34
C LYS A 333 -1.63 10.21 -2.85
N PHE A 334 -2.93 9.92 -2.75
CA PHE A 334 -3.94 10.80 -2.17
C PHE A 334 -3.46 11.29 -0.80
N SER A 335 -3.21 10.37 0.14
CA SER A 335 -2.80 10.66 1.51
C SER A 335 -1.65 11.68 1.61
N LYS A 336 -0.59 11.50 0.81
CA LYS A 336 0.59 12.39 0.79
C LYS A 336 0.32 13.76 0.16
N GLU A 337 -0.31 13.79 -1.01
CA GLU A 337 -0.60 15.05 -1.72
C GLU A 337 -1.54 15.94 -0.90
N PHE A 338 -2.52 15.33 -0.22
CA PHE A 338 -3.49 16.06 0.59
C PHE A 338 -2.90 16.64 1.86
N LEU A 339 -2.09 15.87 2.60
CA LEU A 339 -1.47 16.39 3.82
C LEU A 339 -0.59 17.61 3.50
N LYS A 340 0.17 17.54 2.41
CA LYS A 340 0.98 18.66 1.92
C LYS A 340 0.13 19.87 1.52
N TYR A 341 -0.93 19.66 0.74
CA TYR A 341 -1.81 20.74 0.30
C TYR A 341 -2.44 21.50 1.47
N ILE A 342 -2.92 20.78 2.49
CA ILE A 342 -3.51 21.40 3.68
C ILE A 342 -2.44 22.19 4.43
N ASP A 343 -1.21 21.68 4.60
CA ASP A 343 -0.13 22.41 5.28
C ASP A 343 0.26 23.69 4.53
N ASP A 344 0.46 23.61 3.22
CA ASP A 344 0.80 24.74 2.36
C ASP A 344 -0.31 25.82 2.39
N THR A 345 -1.58 25.41 2.35
CA THR A 345 -2.73 26.31 2.38
C THR A 345 -2.89 26.97 3.76
N SER A 346 -2.70 26.22 4.86
CA SER A 346 -2.73 26.75 6.22
C SER A 346 -1.58 27.73 6.49
N ASN A 347 -0.37 27.46 5.98
CA ASN A 347 0.75 28.39 6.04
C ASN A 347 0.43 29.69 5.30
N THR A 348 -0.05 29.56 4.06
CA THR A 348 -0.43 30.71 3.23
C THR A 348 -1.51 31.58 3.89
N LEU A 349 -2.52 30.97 4.51
CA LEU A 349 -3.55 31.71 5.26
C LEU A 349 -2.95 32.49 6.43
N ASN A 350 -2.05 31.88 7.20
CA ASN A 350 -1.42 32.56 8.33
C ASN A 350 -0.51 33.72 7.87
N ASP A 351 0.21 33.55 6.76
CA ASP A 351 1.00 34.62 6.15
C ASP A 351 0.11 35.77 5.66
N ASP A 352 -1.05 35.46 5.08
CA ASP A 352 -2.05 36.47 4.70
C ASP A 352 -2.57 37.22 5.93
N ILE A 353 -2.90 36.52 7.01
CA ILE A 353 -3.33 37.14 8.27
C ILE A 353 -2.24 38.07 8.82
N ASP A 354 -0.97 37.64 8.83
CA ASP A 354 0.15 38.46 9.30
C ASP A 354 0.34 39.72 8.44
N ALA A 355 0.30 39.58 7.12
CA ALA A 355 0.39 40.70 6.20
C ALA A 355 -0.76 41.71 6.39
N LEU A 356 -1.97 41.19 6.59
CA LEU A 356 -3.17 41.98 6.83
C LEU A 356 -3.13 42.73 8.17
N GLN A 357 -2.65 42.07 9.23
CA GLN A 357 -2.47 42.68 10.55
C GLN A 357 -1.45 43.83 10.51
N ILE A 358 -0.30 43.61 9.89
CA ILE A 358 0.76 44.64 9.79
C ILE A 358 0.30 45.83 8.95
N LYS A 359 -0.35 45.57 7.82
CA LYS A 359 -0.64 46.60 6.81
C LYS A 359 -1.94 47.38 7.10
N TYR A 360 -2.93 46.74 7.71
CA TYR A 360 -4.27 47.30 7.91
C TYR A 360 -4.73 47.33 9.37
N ASN A 361 -3.85 46.96 10.31
CA ASN A 361 -4.11 46.97 11.77
C ASN A 361 -5.31 46.07 12.17
N LEU A 362 -5.48 44.96 11.45
CA LEU A 362 -6.57 43.97 11.61
C LEU A 362 -6.34 43.03 12.81
N ASN A 363 -6.15 43.59 14.00
CA ASN A 363 -5.71 42.86 15.21
C ASN A 363 -6.69 41.82 15.77
N GLN A 364 -7.85 41.60 15.11
CA GLN A 364 -8.92 40.71 15.60
C GLN A 364 -8.92 39.32 14.94
N THR A 365 -8.19 39.11 13.84
CA THR A 365 -8.16 37.78 13.19
C THR A 365 -7.13 36.87 13.86
N ASN A 366 -7.59 35.89 14.63
CA ASN A 366 -6.71 34.86 15.19
C ASN A 366 -6.10 33.98 14.10
N LYS A 367 -4.82 33.62 14.27
CA LYS A 367 -4.14 32.65 13.40
C LYS A 367 -4.86 31.30 13.40
N TYR A 368 -4.75 30.62 12.28
CA TYR A 368 -5.21 29.25 12.14
C TYR A 368 -4.34 28.30 12.98
N VAL A 369 -4.98 27.54 13.88
CA VAL A 369 -4.30 26.64 14.81
C VAL A 369 -4.06 25.28 14.16
N LYS A 370 -2.79 24.91 13.98
CA LYS A 370 -2.36 23.64 13.35
C LYS A 370 -2.51 22.39 14.23
N SER A 371 -3.10 22.45 15.41
CA SER A 371 -3.12 21.30 16.35
C SER A 371 -3.70 20.01 15.74
N MET A 372 -4.62 20.16 14.79
CA MET A 372 -5.22 19.07 14.02
C MET A 372 -4.26 18.35 13.04
N PHE A 373 -3.12 18.96 12.67
CA PHE A 373 -2.15 18.33 11.74
C PHE A 373 -1.39 17.15 12.32
N ALA A 374 -1.20 17.10 13.63
CA ALA A 374 -0.46 16.00 14.26
C ALA A 374 -1.18 14.67 14.06
N ASP A 375 -2.49 14.65 14.27
CA ASP A 375 -3.34 13.46 14.09
C ASP A 375 -3.38 13.02 12.63
N ALA A 376 -3.54 13.94 11.69
CA ALA A 376 -3.53 13.63 10.26
C ALA A 376 -2.16 13.15 9.75
N THR A 377 -1.07 13.70 10.29
CA THR A 377 0.29 13.22 10.01
C THR A 377 0.48 11.80 10.52
N ASN A 378 -0.02 11.51 11.71
CA ASN A 378 0.00 10.16 12.28
C ASN A 378 -0.83 9.18 11.45
N ASP A 379 -2.04 9.57 11.04
CA ASP A 379 -2.89 8.75 10.16
C ASP A 379 -2.24 8.49 8.79
N ASN A 380 -1.59 9.49 8.19
CA ASN A 380 -0.79 9.32 6.97
C ASN A 380 0.37 8.34 7.17
N ASN A 381 1.11 8.46 8.28
CA ASN A 381 2.21 7.54 8.58
C ASN A 381 1.71 6.10 8.79
N ASN A 382 0.59 5.94 9.49
CA ASN A 382 -0.07 4.64 9.66
C ASN A 382 -0.51 4.06 8.31
N LEU A 383 -1.04 4.89 7.40
CA LEU A 383 -1.43 4.46 6.06
C LEU A 383 -0.22 3.97 5.26
N ILE A 384 0.91 4.68 5.31
CA ILE A 384 2.18 4.27 4.69
C ILE A 384 2.72 2.97 5.31
N GLU A 385 2.55 2.76 6.61
CA GLU A 385 2.93 1.51 7.25
C GLU A 385 2.05 0.35 6.75
N LYS A 386 0.73 0.54 6.67
CA LYS A 386 -0.20 -0.45 6.13
C LYS A 386 0.00 -0.72 4.64
N GLU A 387 0.39 0.27 3.85
CA GLU A 387 0.84 0.11 2.47
C GLU A 387 2.04 -0.85 2.38
N LYS A 388 3.05 -0.69 3.25
CA LYS A 388 4.23 -1.58 3.27
C LYS A 388 3.85 -3.01 3.66
N GLU A 389 3.00 -3.19 4.67
CA GLU A 389 2.48 -4.51 5.06
C GLU A 389 1.72 -5.19 3.91
N ALA A 390 0.82 -4.45 3.25
CA ALA A 390 0.04 -4.94 2.12
C ALA A 390 0.94 -5.31 0.93
N THR A 391 1.92 -4.46 0.59
CA THR A 391 2.87 -4.69 -0.50
C THR A 391 3.74 -5.92 -0.23
N LYS A 392 4.23 -6.10 0.99
CA LYS A 392 4.97 -7.31 1.39
C LYS A 392 4.10 -8.56 1.22
N THR A 393 2.83 -8.49 1.62
CA THR A 393 1.89 -9.60 1.50
C THR A 393 1.57 -9.93 0.04
N ILE A 394 1.43 -8.91 -0.81
CA ILE A 394 1.29 -9.04 -2.27
C ILE A 394 2.51 -9.73 -2.88
N ASN A 395 3.73 -9.35 -2.48
CA ASN A 395 4.95 -9.98 -2.96
C ASN A 395 5.00 -11.46 -2.58
N ASN A 396 4.70 -11.80 -1.31
CA ASN A 396 4.63 -13.20 -0.87
C ASN A 396 3.60 -14.01 -1.67
N LEU A 397 2.44 -13.44 -1.98
CA LEU A 397 1.44 -14.09 -2.85
C LEU A 397 1.95 -14.26 -4.28
N THR A 398 2.65 -13.26 -4.81
CA THR A 398 3.22 -13.28 -6.16
C THR A 398 4.29 -14.36 -6.28
N ASP A 399 5.17 -14.51 -5.29
CA ASP A 399 6.16 -15.58 -5.23
C ASP A 399 5.47 -16.95 -5.30
N LEU A 400 4.39 -17.13 -4.53
CA LEU A 400 3.60 -18.35 -4.57
C LEU A 400 2.95 -18.62 -5.93
N PHE A 401 2.73 -17.60 -6.78
CA PHE A 401 2.17 -17.77 -8.13
C PHE A 401 3.19 -18.15 -9.19
N THR A 402 4.48 -17.97 -8.91
CA THR A 402 5.58 -18.30 -9.86
C THR A 402 6.03 -19.75 -9.78
N ILE A 403 5.55 -20.49 -8.78
CA ILE A 403 5.84 -21.91 -8.59
C ILE A 403 5.25 -22.71 -9.75
N ASP A 404 6.08 -23.54 -10.38
CA ASP A 404 5.63 -24.49 -11.40
C ASP A 404 4.81 -25.62 -10.75
N SER A 405 3.50 -25.39 -10.68
CA SER A 405 2.57 -26.26 -9.97
C SER A 405 2.45 -27.66 -10.56
N ASN A 406 2.78 -27.84 -11.84
CA ASN A 406 2.70 -29.14 -12.51
C ASN A 406 3.80 -30.12 -12.03
N ASN A 407 4.93 -29.58 -11.57
CA ASN A 407 6.12 -30.35 -11.21
C ASN A 407 6.35 -30.53 -9.71
N ILE A 408 5.40 -30.09 -8.87
CA ILE A 408 5.48 -30.24 -7.41
C ILE A 408 4.57 -31.37 -6.90
N ASP A 409 4.91 -31.90 -5.72
CA ASP A 409 4.14 -32.96 -5.06
C ASP A 409 2.85 -32.42 -4.41
N ALA A 410 1.96 -33.35 -4.03
CA ALA A 410 0.66 -33.03 -3.45
C ALA A 410 0.74 -32.35 -2.07
N ASP A 411 1.74 -32.66 -1.24
CA ASP A 411 1.88 -32.06 0.09
C ASP A 411 2.38 -30.62 -0.02
N THR A 412 3.31 -30.36 -0.94
CA THR A 412 3.75 -29.01 -1.30
C THR A 412 2.59 -28.18 -1.85
N LEU A 413 1.76 -28.74 -2.75
CA LEU A 413 0.54 -28.07 -3.22
C LEU A 413 -0.42 -27.72 -2.08
N HIS A 414 -0.62 -28.64 -1.13
CA HIS A 414 -1.48 -28.42 0.03
C HIS A 414 -0.96 -27.29 0.93
N ASN A 415 0.34 -27.27 1.21
CA ASN A 415 0.97 -26.24 2.02
C ASN A 415 0.93 -24.86 1.36
N ASN A 416 1.24 -24.77 0.06
CA ASN A 416 1.17 -23.53 -0.70
C ASN A 416 -0.25 -22.96 -0.72
N LYS A 417 -1.26 -23.83 -0.86
CA LYS A 417 -2.67 -23.47 -0.76
C LYS A 417 -3.02 -22.85 0.60
N ILE A 418 -2.54 -23.43 1.70
CA ILE A 418 -2.76 -22.87 3.05
C ILE A 418 -2.11 -21.49 3.18
N GLN A 419 -0.88 -21.33 2.68
CA GLN A 419 -0.18 -20.04 2.70
C GLN A 419 -0.92 -18.97 1.87
N MET A 420 -1.45 -19.32 0.70
CA MET A 420 -2.27 -18.40 -0.11
C MET A 420 -3.49 -17.90 0.65
N LEU A 421 -4.21 -18.79 1.33
CA LEU A 421 -5.37 -18.42 2.15
C LEU A 421 -4.98 -17.47 3.30
N TYR A 422 -3.88 -17.77 3.97
CA TYR A 422 -3.34 -16.94 5.03
C TYR A 422 -2.98 -15.53 4.52
N PHE A 423 -2.18 -15.43 3.47
CA PHE A 423 -1.77 -14.14 2.92
C PHE A 423 -2.95 -13.37 2.32
N ASN A 424 -3.93 -14.03 1.70
CA ASN A 424 -5.14 -13.36 1.25
C ASN A 424 -5.94 -12.75 2.41
N SER A 425 -6.02 -13.44 3.55
CA SER A 425 -6.66 -12.92 4.77
C SER A 425 -5.91 -11.71 5.33
N GLU A 426 -4.58 -11.79 5.44
CA GLU A 426 -3.75 -10.67 5.90
C GLU A 426 -3.85 -9.46 4.95
N LEU A 427 -3.82 -9.69 3.64
CA LEU A 427 -4.00 -8.64 2.64
C LEU A 427 -5.36 -7.96 2.80
N HIS A 428 -6.43 -8.72 3.01
CA HIS A 428 -7.76 -8.17 3.23
C HIS A 428 -7.82 -7.26 4.47
N LYS A 429 -7.18 -7.64 5.59
CA LYS A 429 -7.08 -6.81 6.80
C LYS A 429 -6.32 -5.51 6.56
N SER A 430 -5.19 -5.57 5.84
CA SER A 430 -4.42 -4.38 5.48
C SER A 430 -5.22 -3.45 4.58
N ILE A 431 -5.92 -3.99 3.57
CA ILE A 431 -6.78 -3.22 2.67
C ILE A 431 -7.91 -2.53 3.44
N GLU A 432 -8.58 -3.22 4.35
CA GLU A 432 -9.66 -2.62 5.14
C GLU A 432 -9.13 -1.51 6.07
N SER A 433 -7.94 -1.70 6.64
CA SER A 433 -7.26 -0.66 7.42
C SER A 433 -6.93 0.57 6.57
N ILE A 434 -6.42 0.37 5.35
CA ILE A 434 -6.14 1.48 4.40
C ILE A 434 -7.44 2.21 4.04
N LYS A 435 -8.54 1.49 3.79
CA LYS A 435 -9.85 2.11 3.52
C LYS A 435 -10.33 2.99 4.68
N GLN A 436 -10.21 2.51 5.91
CA GLN A 436 -10.61 3.27 7.10
C GLN A 436 -9.74 4.53 7.28
N LEU A 437 -8.41 4.40 7.14
CA LEU A 437 -7.49 5.52 7.23
C LEU A 437 -7.73 6.55 6.12
N TYR A 438 -7.97 6.08 4.89
CA TYR A 438 -8.34 6.94 3.76
C TYR A 438 -9.60 7.77 4.09
N LYS A 439 -10.68 7.12 4.56
CA LYS A 439 -11.93 7.82 4.94
C LYS A 439 -11.68 8.88 5.99
N LYS A 440 -10.91 8.54 7.03
CA LYS A 440 -10.55 9.47 8.11
C LYS A 440 -9.78 10.68 7.59
N MET A 441 -8.81 10.46 6.69
CA MET A 441 -8.06 11.55 6.06
C MET A 441 -8.90 12.40 5.11
N HIS A 442 -9.83 11.78 4.38
CA HIS A 442 -10.76 12.48 3.50
C HIS A 442 -11.67 13.42 4.30
N VAL A 443 -12.29 12.94 5.39
CA VAL A 443 -13.10 13.76 6.31
C VAL A 443 -12.27 14.87 6.94
N PHE A 444 -11.07 14.55 7.41
CA PHE A 444 -10.14 15.53 7.97
C PHE A 444 -9.87 16.68 6.99
N LYS A 445 -9.53 16.35 5.75
CA LYS A 445 -9.28 17.33 4.68
C LYS A 445 -10.48 18.27 4.52
N LEU A 446 -11.69 17.71 4.38
CA LEU A 446 -12.90 18.50 4.18
C LEU A 446 -13.14 19.47 5.33
N LEU A 447 -13.03 19.01 6.58
CA LEU A 447 -13.17 19.86 7.76
C LEU A 447 -12.13 20.99 7.79
N ASN A 448 -10.86 20.70 7.46
CA ASN A 448 -9.81 21.71 7.44
C ASN A 448 -10.03 22.77 6.35
N ILE A 449 -10.47 22.37 5.15
CA ILE A 449 -10.84 23.32 4.10
C ILE A 449 -11.99 24.21 4.58
N GLY A 450 -12.99 23.64 5.26
CA GLY A 450 -14.08 24.39 5.89
C GLY A 450 -13.57 25.46 6.87
N HIS A 451 -12.68 25.09 7.80
CA HIS A 451 -12.10 26.03 8.77
C HIS A 451 -11.21 27.11 8.11
N ILE A 452 -10.42 26.76 7.10
CA ILE A 452 -9.63 27.73 6.32
C ILE A 452 -10.55 28.73 5.63
N ASN A 453 -11.63 28.24 5.02
CA ASN A 453 -12.62 29.11 4.37
C ASN A 453 -13.33 30.04 5.37
N GLU A 454 -13.68 29.53 6.56
CA GLU A 454 -14.27 30.34 7.63
C GLU A 454 -13.36 31.53 8.00
N LYS A 455 -12.04 31.32 8.04
CA LYS A 455 -11.08 32.41 8.28
C LYS A 455 -11.02 33.43 7.14
N TYR A 456 -11.04 32.99 5.89
CA TYR A 456 -11.15 33.93 4.76
C TYR A 456 -12.47 34.71 4.78
N PHE A 457 -13.56 34.09 5.21
CA PHE A 457 -14.86 34.77 5.38
C PHE A 457 -14.84 35.77 6.54
N ASP A 458 -14.17 35.47 7.65
CA ASP A 458 -13.95 36.45 8.73
C ASP A 458 -13.12 37.64 8.24
N ILE A 459 -12.09 37.40 7.42
CA ILE A 459 -11.28 38.46 6.80
C ILE A 459 -12.15 39.33 5.89
N SER A 460 -13.06 38.74 5.10
CA SER A 460 -13.98 39.51 4.24
C SER A 460 -14.87 40.44 5.09
N LYS A 461 -15.45 39.95 6.18
CA LYS A 461 -16.23 40.79 7.11
C LYS A 461 -15.43 41.94 7.70
N GLN A 462 -14.15 41.71 8.04
CA GLN A 462 -13.31 42.78 8.57
C GLN A 462 -13.00 43.84 7.51
N PHE A 463 -12.78 43.45 6.26
CA PHE A 463 -12.66 44.40 5.15
C PHE A 463 -13.94 45.20 4.93
N ASP A 464 -15.10 44.56 5.05
CA ASP A 464 -16.39 45.25 4.94
C ASP A 464 -16.54 46.35 6.02
N ASN A 465 -16.13 46.04 7.26
CA ASN A 465 -16.11 47.04 8.34
C ASN A 465 -15.11 48.18 8.08
N ILE A 466 -13.90 47.88 7.56
CA ILE A 466 -12.91 48.91 7.19
C ILE A 466 -13.50 49.85 6.13
N LEU A 467 -14.14 49.30 5.10
CA LEU A 467 -14.76 50.10 4.04
C LEU A 467 -15.89 50.96 4.57
N GLN A 468 -16.74 50.43 5.45
CA GLN A 468 -17.82 51.20 6.05
C GLN A 468 -17.31 52.37 6.89
N LEU A 469 -16.21 52.17 7.65
CA LEU A 469 -15.56 53.25 8.40
C LEU A 469 -14.97 54.30 7.46
N GLN A 470 -14.34 53.86 6.36
CA GLN A 470 -13.78 54.75 5.33
C GLN A 470 -14.88 55.58 4.65
N GLU A 471 -15.99 54.96 4.26
CA GLU A 471 -17.14 55.62 3.64
C GLU A 471 -17.73 56.71 4.56
N ASN A 472 -17.88 56.41 5.84
CA ASN A 472 -18.35 57.37 6.85
C ASN A 472 -17.39 58.56 6.98
N GLN A 473 -16.08 58.31 7.06
CA GLN A 473 -15.07 59.37 7.14
C GLN A 473 -15.09 60.26 5.88
N LEU A 474 -15.12 59.67 4.68
CA LEU A 474 -15.18 60.42 3.43
C LEU A 474 -16.48 61.24 3.31
N THR A 475 -17.61 60.70 3.76
CA THR A 475 -18.89 61.42 3.82
C THR A 475 -18.83 62.64 4.73
N GLU A 476 -18.27 62.49 5.93
CA GLU A 476 -18.13 63.57 6.90
C GLU A 476 -17.21 64.69 6.38
N LYS A 477 -16.10 64.32 5.72
CA LYS A 477 -15.19 65.27 5.07
C LYS A 477 -15.84 65.96 3.87
N LEU A 478 -16.60 65.25 3.05
CA LEU A 478 -17.37 65.84 1.93
C LEU A 478 -18.38 66.87 2.42
N ASN A 479 -19.12 66.57 3.50
CA ASN A 479 -20.06 67.50 4.11
C ASN A 479 -19.35 68.73 4.70
N SER A 480 -18.19 68.53 5.33
CA SER A 480 -17.35 69.62 5.84
C SER A 480 -16.87 70.54 4.72
N LEU A 481 -16.42 69.95 3.60
CA LEU A 481 -15.99 70.70 2.41
C LEU A 481 -17.14 71.50 1.80
N LYS A 482 -18.36 70.95 1.71
CA LYS A 482 -19.56 71.68 1.25
C LYS A 482 -19.87 72.88 2.15
N LYS A 483 -19.78 72.72 3.48
CA LYS A 483 -19.97 73.83 4.44
C LYS A 483 -18.91 74.92 4.24
N ILE A 484 -17.64 74.55 4.12
CA ILE A 484 -16.54 75.49 3.85
C ILE A 484 -16.79 76.24 2.53
N GLY A 485 -17.21 75.51 1.48
CA GLY A 485 -17.52 76.13 0.20
C GLY A 485 -18.66 77.14 0.27
N GLN A 486 -19.71 76.84 1.04
CA GLN A 486 -20.78 77.80 1.31
C GLN A 486 -20.24 79.02 2.08
N SER A 487 -19.48 78.81 3.15
CA SER A 487 -18.90 79.92 3.94
C SER A 487 -17.99 80.83 3.10
N ILE A 488 -17.18 80.27 2.20
CA ILE A 488 -16.36 81.07 1.27
C ILE A 488 -17.24 81.82 0.27
N SER A 489 -18.33 81.21 -0.23
CA SER A 489 -19.29 81.90 -1.10
C SER A 489 -19.97 83.07 -0.38
N ASP A 490 -20.47 82.84 0.84
CA ASP A 490 -21.11 83.88 1.64
C ASP A 490 -20.12 85.03 1.95
N LYS A 491 -18.86 84.70 2.26
CA LYS A 491 -17.80 85.69 2.47
C LYS A 491 -17.44 86.44 1.19
N LYS A 492 -17.46 85.78 0.03
CA LYS A 492 -17.30 86.42 -1.29
C LYS A 492 -18.45 87.41 -1.56
N ASP A 493 -19.68 87.04 -1.24
CA ASP A 493 -20.84 87.94 -1.42
C ASP A 493 -20.79 89.11 -0.43
N GLN A 494 -20.41 88.87 0.84
CA GLN A 494 -20.13 89.94 1.81
C GLN A 494 -19.02 90.88 1.34
N PHE A 495 -17.96 90.33 0.77
CA PHE A 495 -16.86 91.10 0.19
C PHE A 495 -17.36 91.99 -0.96
N LEU A 496 -18.12 91.43 -1.91
CA LEU A 496 -18.69 92.19 -3.02
C LEU A 496 -19.68 93.27 -2.55
N HIS A 497 -20.46 93.00 -1.50
CA HIS A 497 -21.40 93.96 -0.92
C HIS A 497 -20.69 95.11 -0.21
N ALA A 498 -19.69 94.82 0.62
CA ALA A 498 -18.88 95.82 1.32
C ALA A 498 -18.18 96.78 0.34
N LEU A 499 -17.78 96.28 -0.83
CA LEU A 499 -17.24 97.09 -1.93
C LEU A 499 -18.27 98.06 -2.55
N SER A 500 -19.56 97.78 -2.43
CA SER A 500 -20.63 98.57 -3.08
C SER A 500 -21.25 99.66 -2.19
N GLU A 501 -21.19 99.52 -0.86
CA GLU A 501 -21.94 100.40 0.06
C GLU A 501 -21.20 101.66 0.52
N THR A 502 -19.86 101.71 0.50
CA THR A 502 -19.11 102.83 1.11
C THR A 502 -18.04 103.44 0.18
N PRO A 503 -17.81 104.78 0.21
CA PRO A 503 -16.81 105.46 -0.62
C PRO A 503 -15.36 105.04 -0.38
N ILE A 504 -15.08 104.58 0.83
CA ILE A 504 -13.83 104.00 1.29
C ILE A 504 -14.24 102.78 2.11
N PRO A 505 -14.17 101.56 1.57
CA PRO A 505 -14.52 100.37 2.34
C PRO A 505 -13.61 100.27 3.55
N ASN A 506 -14.17 99.91 4.71
CA ASN A 506 -13.38 99.78 5.93
C ASN A 506 -12.30 98.70 5.73
N SER A 507 -11.04 99.12 5.63
CA SER A 507 -9.86 98.25 5.48
C SER A 507 -9.82 97.12 6.51
N ASN A 508 -10.35 97.33 7.72
CA ASN A 508 -10.42 96.28 8.74
C ASN A 508 -11.43 95.19 8.37
N THR A 509 -12.60 95.56 7.84
CA THR A 509 -13.63 94.61 7.39
C THR A 509 -13.15 93.79 6.20
N LEU A 510 -12.44 94.42 5.24
CA LEU A 510 -11.85 93.70 4.10
C LEU A 510 -10.73 92.74 4.53
N LYS A 511 -9.91 93.14 5.52
CA LYS A 511 -8.87 92.27 6.11
C LYS A 511 -9.45 91.11 6.88
N GLU A 512 -10.54 91.30 7.63
CA GLU A 512 -11.25 90.23 8.33
C GLU A 512 -11.81 89.20 7.36
N ILE A 513 -12.49 89.64 6.29
CA ILE A 513 -13.01 88.73 5.25
C ILE A 513 -11.87 87.94 4.58
N TYR A 514 -10.75 88.59 4.31
CA TYR A 514 -9.56 87.92 3.77
C TYR A 514 -8.97 86.90 4.75
N HIS A 515 -8.87 87.24 6.02
CA HIS A 515 -8.35 86.36 7.06
C HIS A 515 -9.23 85.11 7.22
N ASP A 516 -10.55 85.28 7.22
CA ASP A 516 -11.52 84.17 7.23
C ASP A 516 -11.33 83.24 6.03
N ILE A 517 -11.17 83.80 4.82
CA ILE A 517 -10.95 83.03 3.59
C ILE A 517 -9.64 82.23 3.64
N VAL A 518 -8.54 82.83 4.11
CA VAL A 518 -7.24 82.14 4.27
C VAL A 518 -7.35 81.03 5.30
N ASN A 519 -8.08 81.25 6.40
CA ASN A 519 -8.31 80.21 7.39
C ASN A 519 -9.13 79.04 6.81
N TYR A 520 -10.14 79.30 5.99
CA TYR A 520 -10.86 78.23 5.29
C TYR A 520 -10.00 77.48 4.28
N GLU A 521 -9.04 78.14 3.62
CA GLU A 521 -8.11 77.54 2.66
C GLU A 521 -7.22 76.47 3.31
N SER A 522 -6.70 76.71 4.51
CA SER A 522 -5.88 75.73 5.24
C SER A 522 -6.66 74.45 5.60
N HIS A 523 -7.94 74.56 5.93
CA HIS A 523 -8.82 73.42 6.22
C HIS A 523 -9.14 72.61 4.96
N ILE A 524 -9.19 73.25 3.79
CA ILE A 524 -9.38 72.57 2.50
C ILE A 524 -8.17 71.70 2.16
N ASP A 525 -6.96 72.22 2.36
CA ASP A 525 -5.73 71.48 2.11
C ASP A 525 -5.61 70.24 3.02
N GLU A 526 -6.06 70.34 4.28
CA GLU A 526 -6.12 69.19 5.18
C GLU A 526 -7.11 68.12 4.67
N ILE A 527 -8.32 68.52 4.27
CA ILE A 527 -9.33 67.60 3.70
C ILE A 527 -8.80 66.95 2.41
N LYS A 528 -8.12 67.70 1.55
CA LYS A 528 -7.52 67.22 0.31
C LYS A 528 -6.45 66.16 0.57
N ASN A 529 -5.55 66.40 1.53
CA ASN A 529 -4.50 65.45 1.87
C ASN A 529 -5.07 64.13 2.42
N ILE A 530 -6.08 64.20 3.29
CA ILE A 530 -6.77 63.01 3.80
C ILE A 530 -7.45 62.25 2.65
N SER A 531 -8.18 62.95 1.78
CA SER A 531 -8.88 62.32 0.65
C SER A 531 -7.91 61.67 -0.36
N ASN A 532 -6.78 62.30 -0.65
CA ASN A 532 -5.77 61.69 -1.52
C ASN A 532 -5.18 60.41 -0.91
N LYS A 533 -4.88 60.42 0.39
CA LYS A 533 -4.38 59.23 1.11
C LYS A 533 -5.40 58.10 1.10
N GLU A 534 -6.68 58.39 1.29
CA GLU A 534 -7.73 57.37 1.22
C GLU A 534 -7.91 56.81 -0.19
N ASN A 535 -7.74 57.62 -1.24
CA ASN A 535 -7.75 57.14 -2.62
C ASN A 535 -6.59 56.17 -2.92
N GLU A 536 -5.40 56.42 -2.35
CA GLU A 536 -4.27 55.48 -2.43
C GLU A 536 -4.58 54.16 -1.70
N ASN A 537 -5.19 54.23 -0.52
CA ASN A 537 -5.63 53.05 0.24
C ASN A 537 -6.63 52.19 -0.55
N ILE A 538 -7.59 52.81 -1.25
CA ILE A 538 -8.58 52.12 -2.09
C ILE A 538 -7.91 51.21 -3.13
N ILE A 539 -6.86 51.68 -3.81
CA ILE A 539 -6.13 50.87 -4.81
C ILE A 539 -5.49 49.65 -4.15
N LEU A 540 -4.90 49.82 -2.97
CA LEU A 540 -4.29 48.74 -2.20
C LEU A 540 -5.33 47.72 -1.69
N TYR A 541 -6.53 48.18 -1.32
CA TYR A 541 -7.64 47.31 -0.92
C TYR A 541 -8.10 46.44 -2.09
N ILE A 542 -8.31 47.03 -3.27
CA ILE A 542 -8.71 46.29 -4.48
C ILE A 542 -7.72 45.17 -4.80
N ASP A 543 -6.42 45.47 -4.84
CA ASP A 543 -5.37 44.47 -5.13
C ASP A 543 -5.38 43.34 -4.08
N THR A 544 -5.48 43.69 -2.80
CA THR A 544 -5.47 42.70 -1.70
C THR A 544 -6.70 41.81 -1.73
N ILE A 545 -7.90 42.38 -1.86
CA ILE A 545 -9.17 41.64 -1.90
C ILE A 545 -9.23 40.74 -3.14
N THR A 546 -8.75 41.22 -4.29
CA THR A 546 -8.69 40.43 -5.52
C THR A 546 -7.81 39.20 -5.33
N LYS A 547 -6.61 39.35 -4.75
CA LYS A 547 -5.71 38.23 -4.45
C LYS A 547 -6.32 37.23 -3.47
N LEU A 548 -6.98 37.70 -2.41
CA LEU A 548 -7.64 36.81 -1.43
C LEU A 548 -8.80 36.05 -2.09
N LYS A 549 -9.60 36.71 -2.91
CA LYS A 549 -10.68 36.08 -3.69
C LYS A 549 -10.14 34.99 -4.64
N GLU A 550 -9.05 35.26 -5.36
CA GLU A 550 -8.40 34.29 -6.24
C GLU A 550 -7.87 33.06 -5.47
N LYS A 551 -7.33 33.25 -4.26
CA LYS A 551 -6.92 32.14 -3.39
C LYS A 551 -8.10 31.25 -3.00
N VAL A 552 -9.23 31.84 -2.56
CA VAL A 552 -10.43 31.06 -2.24
C VAL A 552 -10.99 30.35 -3.48
N GLN A 553 -10.92 30.97 -4.65
CA GLN A 553 -11.29 30.34 -5.93
C GLN A 553 -10.37 29.14 -6.25
N SER A 554 -9.08 29.24 -6.00
CA SER A 554 -8.12 28.14 -6.16
C SER A 554 -8.47 26.95 -5.25
N ILE A 555 -8.85 27.23 -3.99
CA ILE A 555 -9.33 26.19 -3.06
C ILE A 555 -10.61 25.53 -3.58
N LEU A 556 -11.57 26.30 -4.09
CA LEU A 556 -12.79 25.76 -4.70
C LEU A 556 -12.51 24.87 -5.92
N ASN A 557 -11.58 25.29 -6.79
CA ASN A 557 -11.17 24.50 -7.94
C ASN A 557 -10.54 23.18 -7.50
N PHE A 558 -9.66 23.21 -6.50
CA PHE A 558 -9.03 22.02 -5.94
C PHE A 558 -10.04 21.01 -5.37
N VAL A 559 -11.02 21.48 -4.60
CA VAL A 559 -12.12 20.62 -4.07
C VAL A 559 -12.92 19.99 -5.23
N THR A 560 -13.09 20.70 -6.33
CA THR A 560 -13.88 20.24 -7.49
C THR A 560 -13.12 19.25 -8.37
N THR A 561 -11.83 19.47 -8.64
CA THR A 561 -11.03 18.59 -9.51
C THR A 561 -10.78 17.23 -8.88
N TYR A 562 -10.37 17.19 -7.60
CA TYR A 562 -10.03 15.93 -6.93
C TYR A 562 -11.24 15.02 -6.63
N GLU A 563 -12.46 15.55 -6.70
CA GLU A 563 -13.68 14.74 -6.59
C GLU A 563 -13.95 13.92 -7.86
N ASN A 564 -13.51 14.45 -9.02
CA ASN A 564 -13.67 13.82 -10.33
C ASN A 564 -12.55 12.81 -10.63
N ASP A 565 -11.35 13.01 -10.07
CA ASP A 565 -10.18 12.13 -10.30
C ASP A 565 -10.23 10.80 -9.53
N ASN A 566 -11.25 10.58 -8.70
CA ASN A 566 -11.26 9.51 -7.69
C ASN A 566 -11.94 8.19 -8.13
N ASN A 567 -11.99 7.90 -9.43
CA ASN A 567 -12.72 6.74 -9.96
C ASN A 567 -12.24 5.40 -9.41
N ILE A 568 -10.92 5.21 -9.24
CA ILE A 568 -10.34 3.97 -8.69
C ILE A 568 -10.71 3.80 -7.22
N ILE A 569 -10.67 4.87 -6.43
CA ILE A 569 -11.01 4.80 -5.00
C ILE A 569 -12.52 4.57 -4.80
N LYS A 570 -13.38 5.22 -5.61
CA LYS A 570 -14.84 5.05 -5.56
C LYS A 570 -15.30 3.62 -5.83
N GLN A 571 -14.54 2.84 -6.60
CA GLN A 571 -14.83 1.41 -6.81
C GLN A 571 -14.64 0.56 -5.55
N HIS A 572 -13.73 0.96 -4.66
CA HIS A 572 -13.40 0.22 -3.44
C HIS A 572 -14.03 0.78 -2.17
N ILE A 573 -14.47 2.03 -2.21
CA ILE A 573 -15.04 2.77 -1.09
C ILE A 573 -16.32 3.49 -1.55
N GLN A 574 -17.47 3.09 -1.01
CA GLN A 574 -18.67 3.94 -1.00
C GLN A 574 -18.43 5.07 0.01
N ASP A 575 -18.13 6.26 -0.48
CA ASP A 575 -18.10 7.49 0.31
C ASP A 575 -19.46 8.19 0.22
N ASN A 576 -20.18 8.24 1.35
CA ASN A 576 -21.41 9.01 1.50
C ASN A 576 -21.15 10.47 1.93
N ASP A 577 -19.91 10.95 1.81
CA ASP A 577 -19.52 12.32 2.20
C ASP A 577 -19.87 13.39 1.15
N GLU A 578 -20.60 13.04 0.08
CA GLU A 578 -21.06 13.99 -0.95
C GLU A 578 -21.80 15.20 -0.37
N ASP A 579 -22.57 14.99 0.71
CA ASP A 579 -23.29 16.07 1.40
C ASP A 579 -22.33 17.06 2.09
N ASN A 580 -21.21 16.57 2.63
CA ASN A 580 -20.16 17.39 3.24
C ASN A 580 -19.38 18.19 2.17
N VAL A 581 -19.06 17.56 1.05
CA VAL A 581 -18.38 18.23 -0.07
C VAL A 581 -19.23 19.35 -0.64
N SER A 582 -20.53 19.09 -0.85
CA SER A 582 -21.47 20.07 -1.38
C SER A 582 -21.59 21.30 -0.48
N LYS A 583 -21.69 21.11 0.84
CA LYS A 583 -21.69 22.21 1.83
C LYS A 583 -20.41 23.03 1.80
N ILE A 584 -19.24 22.39 1.68
CA ILE A 584 -17.96 23.11 1.58
C ILE A 584 -17.89 23.94 0.30
N LYS A 585 -18.33 23.40 -0.84
CA LYS A 585 -18.38 24.15 -2.10
C LYS A 585 -19.30 25.37 -2.01
N GLU A 586 -20.46 25.21 -1.38
CA GLU A 586 -21.41 26.30 -1.18
C GLU A 586 -20.81 27.39 -0.30
N THR A 587 -20.23 27.03 0.85
CA THR A 587 -19.58 28.01 1.74
C THR A 587 -18.38 28.71 1.10
N LEU A 588 -17.57 28.03 0.27
CA LEU A 588 -16.50 28.66 -0.51
C LEU A 588 -17.04 29.67 -1.51
N LYS A 589 -18.13 29.34 -2.22
CA LYS A 589 -18.81 30.27 -3.15
C LYS A 589 -19.34 31.50 -2.41
N THR A 590 -19.90 31.32 -1.21
CA THR A 590 -20.36 32.43 -0.36
C THR A 590 -19.22 33.36 0.03
N THR A 591 -18.05 32.82 0.40
CA THR A 591 -16.86 33.64 0.70
C THR A 591 -16.38 34.42 -0.53
N ILE A 592 -16.33 33.78 -1.69
CA ILE A 592 -15.95 34.43 -2.97
C ILE A 592 -16.92 35.56 -3.30
N GLN A 593 -18.22 35.33 -3.11
CA GLN A 593 -19.27 36.32 -3.31
C GLN A 593 -19.12 37.50 -2.33
N SER A 594 -18.81 37.23 -1.06
CA SER A 594 -18.56 38.28 -0.07
C SER A 594 -17.38 39.18 -0.48
N PHE A 595 -16.26 38.61 -0.95
CA PHE A 595 -15.17 39.43 -1.49
C PHE A 595 -15.58 40.22 -2.75
N GLN A 596 -16.43 39.65 -3.61
CA GLN A 596 -16.94 40.37 -4.78
C GLN A 596 -17.84 41.56 -4.38
N GLU A 597 -18.68 41.41 -3.37
CA GLU A 597 -19.53 42.48 -2.85
C GLU A 597 -18.70 43.62 -2.26
N ILE A 598 -17.60 43.30 -1.58
CA ILE A 598 -16.64 44.28 -1.07
C ILE A 598 -15.98 45.05 -2.23
N LEU A 599 -15.58 44.36 -3.31
CA LEU A 599 -15.04 45.03 -4.51
C LEU A 599 -16.08 45.98 -5.14
N ASN A 600 -17.33 45.56 -5.25
CA ASN A 600 -18.40 46.40 -5.76
C ASN A 600 -18.63 47.65 -4.88
N LYS A 601 -18.63 47.50 -3.56
CA LYS A 601 -18.72 48.62 -2.60
C LYS A 601 -17.57 49.61 -2.74
N ILE A 602 -16.35 49.13 -3.03
CA ILE A 602 -15.21 49.99 -3.33
C ILE A 602 -15.45 50.81 -4.60
N ASP A 603 -15.95 50.19 -5.67
CA ASP A 603 -16.24 50.88 -6.92
C ASP A 603 -17.35 51.94 -6.74
N GLU A 604 -18.38 51.64 -5.94
CA GLU A 604 -19.42 52.59 -5.55
C GLU A 604 -18.84 53.78 -4.77
N THR A 605 -18.01 53.51 -3.76
CA THR A 605 -17.29 54.54 -2.98
C THR A 605 -16.43 55.40 -3.90
N LYS A 606 -15.72 54.77 -4.85
CA LYS A 606 -14.89 55.48 -5.82
C LYS A 606 -15.70 56.39 -6.73
N ALA A 607 -16.84 55.92 -7.24
CA ALA A 607 -17.73 56.72 -8.05
C ALA A 607 -18.33 57.91 -7.26
N GLN A 608 -18.72 57.68 -6.01
CA GLN A 608 -19.32 58.68 -5.14
C GLN A 608 -18.35 59.79 -4.72
N PHE A 609 -17.15 59.44 -4.26
CA PHE A 609 -16.20 60.40 -3.67
C PHE A 609 -15.08 60.85 -4.62
N TYR A 610 -14.89 60.17 -5.75
CA TYR A 610 -13.83 60.45 -6.72
C TYR A 610 -14.31 60.54 -8.18
N GLY A 611 -15.62 60.47 -8.46
CA GLY A 611 -16.20 60.68 -9.80
C GLY A 611 -16.41 62.14 -10.25
N ASN A 612 -17.27 62.37 -11.25
CA ASN A 612 -17.43 63.68 -11.92
C ASN A 612 -18.14 64.79 -11.10
N ASN A 613 -18.56 64.55 -9.86
CA ASN A 613 -19.21 65.53 -8.97
C ASN A 613 -18.63 65.46 -7.54
N ASN A 614 -17.31 65.30 -7.45
CA ASN A 614 -16.64 64.84 -6.23
C ASN A 614 -15.92 65.95 -5.43
N ILE A 615 -15.21 65.53 -4.38
CA ILE A 615 -14.32 66.32 -3.53
C ILE A 615 -13.39 67.24 -4.35
N ASN A 616 -12.76 66.76 -5.42
CA ASN A 616 -11.86 67.55 -6.27
C ASN A 616 -12.59 68.66 -7.04
N ASN A 617 -13.80 68.43 -7.54
CA ASN A 617 -14.59 69.46 -8.22
C ASN A 617 -15.07 70.54 -7.24
N ILE A 618 -15.47 70.14 -6.03
CA ILE A 618 -15.82 71.09 -4.97
C ILE A 618 -14.58 71.91 -4.58
N ILE A 619 -13.43 71.27 -4.35
CA ILE A 619 -12.15 71.97 -4.09
C ILE A 619 -11.87 72.96 -5.22
N SER A 620 -11.96 72.56 -6.50
CA SER A 620 -11.69 73.44 -7.64
C SER A 620 -12.63 74.65 -7.67
N THR A 621 -13.92 74.45 -7.39
CA THR A 621 -14.91 75.53 -7.32
C THR A 621 -14.60 76.49 -6.19
N ILE A 622 -14.24 75.97 -5.02
CA ILE A 622 -13.86 76.78 -3.87
C ILE A 622 -12.58 77.56 -4.18
N SER A 623 -11.54 76.93 -4.73
CA SER A 623 -10.29 77.59 -5.11
C SER A 623 -10.52 78.72 -6.12
N GLN A 624 -11.47 78.56 -7.05
CA GLN A 624 -11.87 79.63 -7.97
C GLN A 624 -12.43 80.84 -7.19
N ASN A 625 -13.36 80.60 -6.26
CA ASN A 625 -13.96 81.65 -5.44
C ASN A 625 -12.93 82.37 -4.55
N VAL A 626 -12.00 81.63 -3.93
CA VAL A 626 -10.90 82.21 -3.15
C VAL A 626 -10.01 83.09 -4.05
N ASN A 627 -9.63 82.60 -5.22
CA ASN A 627 -8.80 83.35 -6.17
C ASN A 627 -9.48 84.62 -6.68
N ASP A 628 -10.80 84.58 -6.91
CA ASP A 628 -11.58 85.78 -7.26
C ASP A 628 -11.45 86.85 -6.17
N VAL A 629 -11.72 86.50 -4.91
CA VAL A 629 -11.64 87.46 -3.78
C VAL A 629 -10.22 88.01 -3.62
N LYS A 630 -9.19 87.16 -3.70
CA LYS A 630 -7.77 87.57 -3.66
C LYS A 630 -7.45 88.61 -4.75
N LYS A 631 -7.91 88.38 -5.97
CA LYS A 631 -7.68 89.26 -7.13
C LYS A 631 -8.41 90.60 -7.00
N HIS A 632 -9.60 90.63 -6.42
CA HIS A 632 -10.34 91.88 -6.19
C HIS A 632 -9.73 92.69 -5.02
N LEU A 633 -9.47 92.07 -3.87
CA LEU A 633 -8.89 92.74 -2.71
C LEU A 633 -7.56 93.45 -3.02
N SER A 634 -6.65 92.79 -3.76
CA SER A 634 -5.37 93.38 -4.15
C SER A 634 -5.54 94.64 -5.02
N LYS A 635 -6.56 94.66 -5.89
CA LYS A 635 -6.83 95.79 -6.78
C LYS A 635 -7.45 96.97 -6.04
N ASP A 636 -8.35 96.71 -5.10
CA ASP A 636 -9.06 97.73 -4.33
C ASP A 636 -8.15 98.42 -3.30
N LEU A 637 -7.34 97.65 -2.55
CA LEU A 637 -6.35 98.20 -1.61
C LEU A 637 -5.35 99.15 -2.30
N THR A 638 -5.01 98.87 -3.57
CA THR A 638 -4.13 99.74 -4.35
C THR A 638 -4.81 101.08 -4.66
N ILE A 639 -6.09 101.07 -5.04
CA ILE A 639 -6.84 102.31 -5.37
C ILE A 639 -7.11 103.13 -4.11
N GLU A 640 -7.47 102.48 -3.01
CA GLU A 640 -7.74 103.12 -1.72
C GLU A 640 -6.50 103.88 -1.19
N ASN A 641 -5.33 103.22 -1.18
CA ASN A 641 -4.09 103.85 -0.74
C ASN A 641 -3.71 105.08 -1.58
N GLU A 642 -3.90 105.00 -2.90
CA GLU A 642 -3.62 106.10 -3.82
C GLU A 642 -4.58 107.29 -3.57
N LEU A 643 -5.87 107.03 -3.34
CA LEU A 643 -6.84 108.07 -2.99
C LEU A 643 -6.54 108.73 -1.63
N ILE A 644 -6.15 107.95 -0.61
CA ILE A 644 -5.74 108.47 0.69
C ILE A 644 -4.49 109.35 0.57
N GLN A 645 -3.49 108.93 -0.22
CA GLN A 645 -2.27 109.72 -0.46
C GLN A 645 -2.58 111.04 -1.17
N ILE A 646 -3.45 111.01 -2.18
CA ILE A 646 -3.94 112.21 -2.86
C ILE A 646 -4.64 113.14 -1.87
N GLN A 647 -5.56 112.61 -1.06
CA GLN A 647 -6.31 113.41 -0.10
C GLN A 647 -5.38 114.08 0.92
N LYS A 648 -4.40 113.34 1.46
CA LYS A 648 -3.38 113.88 2.36
C LYS A 648 -2.53 114.96 1.68
N SER A 649 -2.11 114.72 0.44
CA SER A 649 -1.34 115.69 -0.33
C SER A 649 -2.13 116.97 -0.58
N LEU A 650 -3.42 116.87 -0.89
CA LEU A 650 -4.31 118.03 -1.05
C LEU A 650 -4.49 118.81 0.26
N GLU A 651 -4.64 118.12 1.40
CA GLU A 651 -4.72 118.73 2.73
C GLU A 651 -3.43 119.50 3.07
N ASP A 652 -2.27 118.88 2.81
CA ASP A 652 -0.95 119.48 3.05
C ASP A 652 -0.73 120.73 2.18
N ILE A 653 -1.07 120.67 0.88
CA ILE A 653 -1.03 121.81 -0.05
C ILE A 653 -1.98 122.93 0.42
N LYS A 654 -3.18 122.58 0.90
CA LYS A 654 -4.17 123.57 1.33
C LYS A 654 -3.69 124.34 2.56
N ASN A 655 -2.93 123.68 3.43
CA ASN A 655 -2.28 124.31 4.57
C ASN A 655 -1.06 125.15 4.15
N SER A 656 -0.20 124.66 3.24
CA SER A 656 1.00 125.39 2.78
C SER A 656 0.67 126.66 1.98
N THR A 657 -0.51 126.71 1.36
CA THR A 657 -0.95 127.83 0.52
C THR A 657 -1.72 128.92 1.28
N TYR A 658 -1.97 128.74 2.59
CA TYR A 658 -2.84 129.64 3.36
C TYR A 658 -2.42 131.12 3.33
N GLU A 659 -1.11 131.41 3.47
CA GLU A 659 -0.59 132.80 3.50
C GLU A 659 -0.46 133.45 2.12
N ILE A 660 -0.63 132.66 1.06
CA ILE A 660 -0.45 133.07 -0.34
C ILE A 660 -1.72 132.88 -1.18
N ARG A 661 -2.85 132.57 -0.54
CA ARG A 661 -4.16 132.48 -1.18
C ARG A 661 -4.67 133.86 -1.61
N SER A 662 -5.54 133.91 -2.61
CA SER A 662 -5.92 135.16 -3.28
C SER A 662 -6.44 136.22 -2.29
N GLU A 663 -7.20 135.80 -1.29
CA GLU A 663 -7.71 136.67 -0.23
C GLU A 663 -6.60 137.35 0.60
N GLN A 664 -5.54 136.61 0.96
CA GLN A 664 -4.44 137.14 1.77
C GLN A 664 -3.52 138.04 0.94
N ILE A 665 -3.25 137.65 -0.31
CA ILE A 665 -2.52 138.50 -1.27
C ILE A 665 -3.28 139.80 -1.54
N THR A 666 -4.61 139.74 -1.66
CA THR A 666 -5.45 140.95 -1.79
C THR A 666 -5.30 141.88 -0.59
N LYS A 667 -5.36 141.34 0.64
CA LYS A 667 -5.15 142.14 1.86
C LYS A 667 -3.75 142.75 1.91
N TYR A 668 -2.75 141.98 1.51
CA TYR A 668 -1.36 142.41 1.46
C TYR A 668 -1.17 143.57 0.48
N ILE A 669 -1.64 143.44 -0.77
CA ILE A 669 -1.56 144.50 -1.79
C ILE A 669 -2.35 145.73 -1.40
N ASN A 670 -3.55 145.58 -0.83
CA ASN A 670 -4.33 146.72 -0.34
C ASN A 670 -3.61 147.45 0.80
N THR A 671 -2.87 146.72 1.65
CA THR A 671 -2.05 147.32 2.70
C THR A 671 -0.88 148.11 2.10
N ILE A 672 -0.20 147.56 1.09
CA ILE A 672 0.86 148.26 0.34
C ILE A 672 0.30 149.52 -0.32
N ASN A 673 -0.80 149.40 -1.07
CA ASN A 673 -1.42 150.52 -1.79
C ASN A 673 -1.87 151.62 -0.84
N ASN A 674 -2.54 151.28 0.26
CA ASN A 674 -2.93 152.26 1.28
C ASN A 674 -1.70 152.91 1.94
N TYR A 675 -0.65 152.14 2.21
CA TYR A 675 0.60 152.67 2.77
C TYR A 675 1.27 153.64 1.79
N VAL A 676 1.47 153.24 0.53
CA VAL A 676 2.03 154.09 -0.54
C VAL A 676 1.20 155.36 -0.72
N GLU A 677 -0.13 155.25 -0.76
CA GLU A 677 -1.02 156.40 -0.96
C GLU A 677 -0.98 157.38 0.24
N GLN A 678 -0.99 156.87 1.47
CA GLN A 678 -0.86 157.69 2.69
C GLN A 678 0.51 158.37 2.77
N GLN A 679 1.59 157.66 2.47
CA GLN A 679 2.94 158.23 2.50
C GLN A 679 3.17 159.23 1.36
N THR A 680 2.60 159.00 0.17
CA THR A 680 2.65 159.98 -0.94
C THR A 680 2.01 161.31 -0.54
N LYS A 681 0.87 161.26 0.19
CA LYS A 681 0.21 162.46 0.75
C LYS A 681 1.04 163.10 1.87
N HIS A 682 1.75 162.32 2.68
CA HIS A 682 2.63 162.82 3.74
C HIS A 682 3.86 163.55 3.16
N ILE A 683 4.54 162.95 2.17
CA ILE A 683 5.72 163.52 1.49
C ILE A 683 5.38 164.83 0.75
N GLN A 684 4.20 164.92 0.12
CA GLN A 684 3.74 166.15 -0.54
C GLN A 684 3.57 167.34 0.41
N ASN A 685 3.31 167.08 1.70
CA ASN A 685 3.01 168.13 2.67
C ASN A 685 4.22 168.54 3.53
N ASN A 686 5.24 167.69 3.67
CA ASN A 686 6.46 168.04 4.42
C ASN A 686 7.67 167.16 3.99
N PRO A 687 8.54 167.62 3.07
CA PRO A 687 9.62 166.80 2.54
C PRO A 687 10.82 166.73 3.52
N ASN A 688 10.85 165.71 4.38
CA ASN A 688 12.04 165.33 5.15
C ASN A 688 12.75 164.16 4.46
N LYS A 689 14.04 164.33 4.14
CA LYS A 689 14.83 163.34 3.40
C LYS A 689 14.98 162.02 4.15
N ASP A 690 15.19 162.05 5.46
CA ASP A 690 15.41 160.82 6.26
C ASP A 690 14.13 159.98 6.38
N GLU A 691 12.95 160.61 6.41
CA GLU A 691 11.65 159.92 6.38
C GLU A 691 11.33 159.36 4.99
N ILE A 692 11.70 160.06 3.92
CA ILE A 692 11.56 159.56 2.54
C ILE A 692 12.41 158.30 2.37
N ASP A 693 13.64 158.27 2.89
CA ASP A 693 14.51 157.09 2.83
C ASP A 693 13.93 155.90 3.64
N ASP A 694 13.32 156.11 4.82
CA ASP A 694 12.64 155.04 5.59
C ASP A 694 11.37 154.52 4.88
N ILE A 695 10.61 155.41 4.23
CA ILE A 695 9.43 155.05 3.42
C ILE A 695 9.86 154.22 2.19
N ILE A 696 10.90 154.66 1.48
CA ILE A 696 11.49 153.90 0.36
C ILE A 696 11.98 152.55 0.88
N GLN A 697 12.64 152.49 2.04
CA GLN A 697 13.13 151.25 2.63
C GLN A 697 11.98 150.30 2.99
N LYS A 698 10.84 150.79 3.49
CA LYS A 698 9.63 149.97 3.73
C LYS A 698 8.96 149.50 2.44
N ILE A 699 8.87 150.33 1.40
CA ILE A 699 8.38 149.90 0.07
C ILE A 699 9.31 148.84 -0.52
N VAL A 700 10.63 149.00 -0.40
CA VAL A 700 11.63 148.00 -0.79
C VAL A 700 11.46 146.71 0.03
N ASN A 701 11.13 146.78 1.31
CA ASN A 701 10.86 145.60 2.13
C ASN A 701 9.56 144.88 1.69
N TYR A 702 8.50 145.62 1.36
CA TYR A 702 7.27 145.04 0.77
C TYR A 702 7.54 144.40 -0.61
N ASN A 703 8.37 145.04 -1.44
CA ASN A 703 8.78 144.46 -2.72
C ASN A 703 9.62 143.19 -2.53
N LYS A 704 10.53 143.16 -1.55
CA LYS A 704 11.30 141.96 -1.18
C LYS A 704 10.42 140.83 -0.67
N GLU A 705 9.39 141.13 0.11
CA GLU A 705 8.44 140.12 0.57
C GLU A 705 7.55 139.62 -0.59
N SER A 706 7.22 140.46 -1.57
CA SER A 706 6.59 140.05 -2.83
C SER A 706 7.51 139.16 -3.68
N GLU A 707 8.81 139.48 -3.77
CA GLU A 707 9.85 138.65 -4.39
C GLU A 707 10.01 137.27 -3.73
N ILE A 708 9.60 137.11 -2.46
CA ILE A 708 9.59 135.82 -1.74
C ILE A 708 8.24 135.08 -1.94
N LYS A 709 7.12 135.81 -1.95
CA LYS A 709 5.78 135.21 -2.13
C LYS A 709 5.55 134.67 -3.54
N LEU A 710 6.06 135.33 -4.58
CA LEU A 710 5.87 134.93 -5.98
C LEU A 710 6.50 133.55 -6.31
N PRO A 711 7.78 133.26 -5.99
CA PRO A 711 8.35 131.92 -6.13
C PRO A 711 7.56 130.87 -5.33
N THR A 712 7.13 131.20 -4.11
CA THR A 712 6.35 130.29 -3.26
C THR A 712 4.98 129.94 -3.88
N ILE A 713 4.32 130.90 -4.55
CA ILE A 713 3.09 130.66 -5.32
C ILE A 713 3.35 129.73 -6.52
N ILE A 714 4.40 129.99 -7.28
CA ILE A 714 4.78 129.19 -8.45
C ILE A 714 5.12 127.75 -8.05
N ASP A 715 5.88 127.55 -6.96
CA ASP A 715 6.26 126.23 -6.47
C ASP A 715 5.04 125.43 -5.99
N ASN A 716 4.13 126.05 -5.22
CA ASN A 716 2.90 125.38 -4.79
C ASN A 716 1.98 125.07 -5.97
N LYS A 717 1.90 125.94 -6.99
CA LYS A 717 1.15 125.69 -8.23
C LYS A 717 1.70 124.49 -9.00
N ASN A 718 3.02 124.38 -9.12
CA ASN A 718 3.67 123.21 -9.72
C ASN A 718 3.36 121.92 -8.92
N ASN A 719 3.36 121.99 -7.59
CA ASN A 719 3.00 120.86 -6.73
C ASN A 719 1.53 120.42 -6.92
N VAL A 720 0.59 121.36 -6.99
CA VAL A 720 -0.84 121.06 -7.27
C VAL A 720 -1.00 120.44 -8.66
N THR A 721 -0.27 120.93 -9.66
CA THR A 721 -0.28 120.36 -11.02
C THR A 721 0.20 118.90 -11.02
N SER A 722 1.22 118.58 -10.22
CA SER A 722 1.69 117.21 -10.00
C SER A 722 0.61 116.33 -9.35
N ILE A 723 -0.11 116.86 -8.35
CA ILE A 723 -1.24 116.16 -7.70
C ILE A 723 -2.38 115.89 -8.68
N ILE A 724 -2.74 116.84 -9.54
CA ILE A 724 -3.76 116.63 -10.60
C ILE A 724 -3.30 115.54 -11.59
N SER A 725 -2.04 115.53 -11.98
CA SER A 725 -1.48 114.45 -12.82
C SER A 725 -1.61 113.09 -12.13
N HIS A 726 -1.36 113.02 -10.82
CA HIS A 726 -1.53 111.82 -10.00
C HIS A 726 -3.01 111.39 -9.91
N ILE A 727 -3.92 112.33 -9.63
CA ILE A 727 -5.37 112.10 -9.64
C ILE A 727 -5.83 111.51 -10.98
N ASN A 728 -5.39 112.09 -12.10
CA ASN A 728 -5.75 111.61 -13.43
C ASN A 728 -5.24 110.19 -13.72
N LYS A 729 -4.04 109.84 -13.25
CA LYS A 729 -3.54 108.45 -13.32
C LYS A 729 -4.45 107.51 -12.55
N VAL A 730 -4.87 107.88 -11.34
CA VAL A 730 -5.79 107.08 -10.50
C VAL A 730 -7.17 106.97 -11.13
N ILE A 731 -7.71 108.04 -11.71
CA ILE A 731 -8.98 108.04 -12.46
C ILE A 731 -8.92 107.06 -13.64
N ASN A 732 -7.84 107.08 -14.43
CA ASN A 732 -7.66 106.15 -15.55
C ASN A 732 -7.51 104.70 -15.07
N LEU A 733 -6.81 104.48 -13.96
CA LEU A 733 -6.70 103.18 -13.30
C LEU A 733 -8.09 102.66 -12.88
N ILE A 734 -8.95 103.51 -12.31
CA ILE A 734 -10.33 103.17 -11.91
C ILE A 734 -11.17 102.84 -13.16
N LYS A 735 -11.15 103.69 -14.19
CA LYS A 735 -11.92 103.48 -15.44
C LYS A 735 -11.58 102.16 -16.12
N SER A 736 -10.29 101.87 -16.27
CA SER A 736 -9.82 100.61 -16.90
C SER A 736 -10.24 99.35 -16.12
N LYS A 737 -10.49 99.48 -14.81
CA LYS A 737 -10.78 98.34 -13.93
C LYS A 737 -12.28 98.07 -13.73
N TYR A 738 -13.13 99.09 -13.65
CA TYR A 738 -14.57 98.92 -13.34
C TYR A 738 -15.50 99.22 -14.51
N ASN A 739 -14.99 99.71 -15.65
CA ASN A 739 -15.78 100.01 -16.86
C ASN A 739 -17.03 100.89 -16.63
N ASN A 740 -17.08 101.65 -15.53
CA ASN A 740 -18.23 102.43 -15.13
C ASN A 740 -17.80 103.73 -14.43
N ASN A 741 -18.37 104.85 -14.86
CA ASN A 741 -18.16 106.18 -14.26
C ASN A 741 -19.02 106.43 -13.01
N ASN A 742 -19.88 105.48 -12.61
CA ASN A 742 -20.69 105.57 -11.38
C ASN A 742 -20.03 104.88 -10.16
N ASN A 743 -18.75 104.50 -10.25
CA ASN A 743 -18.03 103.93 -9.10
C ASN A 743 -17.81 105.01 -8.03
N VAL A 744 -18.03 104.68 -6.76
CA VAL A 744 -17.84 105.63 -5.66
C VAL A 744 -16.41 106.14 -5.56
N SER A 745 -15.39 105.29 -5.78
CA SER A 745 -13.98 105.72 -5.86
C SER A 745 -13.71 106.68 -7.02
N TYR A 746 -14.47 106.54 -8.12
CA TYR A 746 -14.42 107.48 -9.25
C TYR A 746 -14.94 108.86 -8.83
N ASN A 747 -16.05 108.89 -8.09
CA ASN A 747 -16.63 110.13 -7.56
C ASN A 747 -15.70 110.81 -6.55
N VAL A 748 -15.02 110.06 -5.68
CA VAL A 748 -14.01 110.59 -4.74
C VAL A 748 -12.81 111.17 -5.50
N ALA A 749 -12.27 110.43 -6.48
CA ALA A 749 -11.17 110.91 -7.31
C ALA A 749 -11.55 112.19 -8.08
N LYS A 750 -12.78 112.26 -8.59
CA LYS A 750 -13.32 113.45 -9.24
C LYS A 750 -13.48 114.64 -8.30
N LYS A 751 -13.93 114.41 -7.07
CA LYS A 751 -13.98 115.46 -6.05
C LYS A 751 -12.57 115.99 -5.71
N HIS A 752 -11.58 115.11 -5.60
CA HIS A 752 -10.19 115.52 -5.42
C HIS A 752 -9.64 116.32 -6.60
N GLU A 753 -10.02 115.96 -7.84
CA GLU A 753 -9.69 116.74 -9.03
C GLU A 753 -10.31 118.14 -8.98
N GLU A 754 -11.57 118.25 -8.56
CA GLU A 754 -12.26 119.53 -8.36
C GLU A 754 -11.56 120.38 -7.28
N ASP A 755 -11.29 119.81 -6.11
CA ASP A 755 -10.59 120.50 -5.01
C ASP A 755 -9.20 121.01 -5.44
N ALA A 756 -8.44 120.20 -6.17
CA ALA A 756 -7.12 120.57 -6.69
C ALA A 756 -7.21 121.74 -7.69
N ASN A 757 -8.20 121.72 -8.59
CA ASN A 757 -8.43 122.79 -9.57
C ASN A 757 -8.84 124.10 -8.90
N ILE A 758 -9.63 124.06 -7.82
CA ILE A 758 -9.97 125.24 -7.02
C ILE A 758 -8.71 125.88 -6.43
N ILE A 759 -7.80 125.07 -5.87
CA ILE A 759 -6.53 125.57 -5.31
C ILE A 759 -5.64 126.19 -6.40
N ILE A 760 -5.56 125.57 -7.59
CA ILE A 760 -4.80 126.12 -8.72
C ILE A 760 -5.36 127.48 -9.17
N HIS A 761 -6.68 127.59 -9.29
CA HIS A 761 -7.32 128.84 -9.71
C HIS A 761 -7.09 129.97 -8.69
N ASP A 762 -7.10 129.64 -7.40
CA ASP A 762 -6.82 130.59 -6.34
C ASP A 762 -5.36 131.07 -6.37
N LEU A 763 -4.40 130.15 -6.56
CA LEU A 763 -2.99 130.47 -6.72
C LEU A 763 -2.70 131.27 -8.00
N ASP A 764 -3.38 130.98 -9.11
CA ASP A 764 -3.31 131.77 -10.35
C ASP A 764 -3.78 133.21 -10.13
N THR A 765 -4.84 133.38 -9.35
CA THR A 765 -5.34 134.70 -8.98
C THR A 765 -4.30 135.43 -8.13
N SER A 766 -3.74 134.78 -7.10
CA SER A 766 -2.64 135.32 -6.30
C SER A 766 -1.42 135.71 -7.14
N GLN A 767 -1.00 134.85 -8.07
CA GLN A 767 0.16 135.08 -8.92
C GLN A 767 0.00 136.32 -9.81
N ASN A 768 -1.21 136.57 -10.31
CA ASN A 768 -1.49 137.74 -11.15
C ASN A 768 -1.58 139.05 -10.35
N MET A 769 -1.81 138.96 -9.04
CA MET A 769 -1.96 140.12 -8.17
C MET A 769 -0.60 140.62 -7.63
N VAL A 770 0.29 139.69 -7.27
CA VAL A 770 1.70 139.96 -6.87
C VAL A 770 2.52 140.35 -8.09
#